data_AF-A0A7K6CZ99-F1
#
_entry.id   AF-A0A7K6CZ99-F1
#
_cell.length_a   1.000
_cell.length_b   1.000
_cell.length_c   1.000
_cell.angle_alpha   90.00
_cell.angle_beta   90.00
_cell.angle_gamma   90.00
#
_symmetry.space_group_name_H-M   'P 1'
#
loop_
_entity.id
_entity.type
_entity.pdbx_description
1 polymer ?
#
loop_
_entity_poly.entity_id
_entity_poly.type
_entity_poly.pdbx_seq_one_letter_code
_entity_poly.pdbx_strand_id
1 'polypeptide(L)'
;FYHMDLYGSKERFDIFPEEPSGQGDRSLGDTRRESALSSEKVQRPQEVGYDLEKEVAELAKMYGLDEDREKELELLGGHLGKVESRWPPAYTEKAGSQGSIYNTSKSSSSVKDQSQSTKQQGLPHEACQDEDQSNARADDEAESNIWSRGGLSSGGMSDEWNSQAISEEEEEEEEEAANVFCSTCKIPIRAFDKLFGEHKDHEVAQLPNAVESEKEEIHKNMCKLEEQIAQMENVASHLEEIFITVEENFGRQEQNFEVHYNDAVQVLAQKYEEQLEALGEEKRQKMEALYEQLVHCGKHLDTCKELTDETQELLLENDKAEFMKTLIFFPYNDRLKEFLKTEVDLQLSTLPDFEERVIDVSEVEQLMNSINAIPAPCAPVINPQAPNAATGTSLRVCWGLFSDDTVECYQLCYKPVSNERHGDEQAEHTLKVKETYCTITDLLPNTQYEFWVSALNASGISPPSERAVYVTAPSPPTINSKKIRSCENAALVCWESRDINPVDSYTVELSKLTDEENDDIITESIVGIPNCEVVIHLQPTQKYHICVRAQNLGGSSERSEPVLIDTTGTCFYLNEDTAHPLLAILDDGFTISCDELENPECDLPVYDNSFTRCIAILGSLIPFPGKHYWEVEVEEDTEYRTGVAFENTPRHGHLGANNSSWCMRHIITPSRHKYEFLHSGMTPDIRITIPPRRIGILLDYENCRLSFFNADIAQHLHTFNSHFQHYVHPCFALETPGILRIRTGISTPPWTAL
;
A
#
# COMPACT_ATOMS: atom_id res chain seq x y z
N PHE A 1 26.46 -6.79 -0.63
CA PHE A 1 27.55 -6.91 -1.61
C PHE A 1 27.78 -8.37 -1.93
N TYR A 2 27.23 -8.83 -3.07
CA TYR A 2 27.61 -10.09 -3.71
C TYR A 2 28.71 -9.79 -4.73
N HIS A 3 29.74 -10.65 -4.79
CA HIS A 3 30.66 -10.68 -5.92
C HIS A 3 29.95 -11.39 -7.07
N MET A 4 29.64 -10.63 -8.12
CA MET A 4 28.96 -11.10 -9.32
C MET A 4 30.00 -11.10 -10.45
N ASP A 5 30.56 -12.27 -10.74
CA ASP A 5 31.49 -12.43 -11.85
C ASP A 5 30.71 -12.59 -13.16
N LEU A 6 30.97 -11.63 -14.05
CA LEU A 6 30.45 -11.54 -15.42
C LEU A 6 31.31 -12.37 -16.40
N TYR A 7 30.62 -12.92 -17.39
CA TYR A 7 31.09 -13.47 -18.67
C TYR A 7 31.84 -14.82 -18.70
N GLY A 8 31.09 -15.86 -19.09
CA GLY A 8 31.59 -17.04 -19.79
C GLY A 8 30.99 -17.11 -21.20
N SER A 9 31.68 -16.53 -22.18
CA SER A 9 31.37 -16.61 -23.60
C SER A 9 31.73 -17.99 -24.18
N LYS A 10 30.71 -18.75 -24.62
CA LYS A 10 30.67 -19.83 -25.64
C LYS A 10 29.33 -20.53 -25.41
N GLU A 11 28.37 -20.48 -26.33
CA GLU A 11 28.33 -21.38 -27.48
C GLU A 11 27.50 -20.74 -28.61
N ARG A 12 28.09 -20.69 -29.79
CA ARG A 12 27.47 -20.30 -31.06
C ARG A 12 27.09 -21.60 -31.76
N PHE A 13 25.81 -21.74 -32.10
CA PHE A 13 25.31 -22.80 -32.99
C PHE A 13 25.83 -22.55 -34.40
N ASP A 14 26.49 -23.54 -35.00
CA ASP A 14 26.70 -23.63 -36.45
C ASP A 14 26.19 -25.01 -36.91
N ILE A 15 25.03 -25.00 -37.58
CA ILE A 15 24.41 -26.15 -38.25
C ILE A 15 24.62 -25.93 -39.74
N PHE A 16 25.63 -26.56 -40.34
CA PHE A 16 25.71 -27.02 -41.75
C PHE A 16 27.03 -27.80 -41.93
N PRO A 17 27.03 -29.05 -42.46
CA PRO A 17 28.27 -29.69 -42.89
C PRO A 17 28.53 -29.40 -44.38
N GLU A 18 29.67 -28.77 -44.67
CA GLU A 18 30.29 -28.70 -46.01
C GLU A 18 31.01 -30.01 -46.37
N GLU A 19 30.99 -30.32 -47.67
CA GLU A 19 31.72 -31.38 -48.37
C GLU A 19 33.24 -31.34 -48.12
N PRO A 20 33.97 -32.45 -48.31
CA PRO A 20 35.42 -32.39 -48.51
C PRO A 20 35.80 -32.65 -49.97
N SER A 21 36.45 -31.66 -50.58
CA SER A 21 37.22 -31.80 -51.82
C SER A 21 38.73 -31.76 -51.55
N GLY A 22 39.44 -32.82 -51.97
CA GLY A 22 40.85 -32.85 -52.43
C GLY A 22 41.97 -32.78 -51.37
N GLN A 23 43.16 -33.39 -51.53
CA GLN A 23 43.83 -33.98 -52.69
C GLN A 23 45.19 -34.61 -52.28
N GLY A 24 45.59 -35.70 -52.98
CA GLY A 24 46.98 -36.14 -53.21
C GLY A 24 47.56 -37.15 -52.18
N ASP A 25 48.25 -38.24 -52.52
CA ASP A 25 49.05 -38.53 -53.72
C ASP A 25 49.37 -40.04 -53.86
N ARG A 26 49.50 -40.50 -55.11
CA ARG A 26 50.22 -41.68 -55.70
C ARG A 26 50.03 -43.12 -55.15
N SER A 27 49.61 -44.03 -56.05
CA SER A 27 50.53 -44.85 -56.87
C SER A 27 49.80 -45.83 -57.81
N LEU A 28 50.46 -46.11 -58.94
CA LEU A 28 50.07 -46.96 -60.08
C LEU A 28 49.97 -48.45 -59.76
N GLY A 29 49.09 -49.17 -60.46
CA GLY A 29 49.08 -50.64 -60.47
C GLY A 29 48.00 -51.26 -61.36
N ASP A 30 48.26 -51.32 -62.65
CA ASP A 30 47.52 -52.03 -63.69
C ASP A 30 47.73 -53.56 -63.56
N THR A 31 46.69 -54.41 -63.52
CA THR A 31 46.73 -55.77 -64.12
C THR A 31 45.39 -56.53 -64.16
N ARG A 32 44.99 -56.77 -65.41
CA ARG A 32 44.22 -57.88 -66.00
C ARG A 32 44.65 -59.30 -65.56
N ARG A 33 43.68 -60.19 -65.26
CA ARG A 33 43.51 -61.62 -65.73
C ARG A 33 42.58 -62.41 -64.79
N GLU A 34 41.45 -62.94 -65.28
CA GLU A 34 41.26 -64.28 -65.90
C GLU A 34 41.35 -65.48 -64.93
N SER A 35 40.17 -66.07 -64.70
CA SER A 35 39.82 -67.48 -65.00
C SER A 35 40.54 -68.65 -64.33
N ALA A 36 39.78 -69.48 -63.60
CA ALA A 36 39.65 -70.94 -63.82
C ALA A 36 38.69 -71.52 -62.75
N LEU A 37 37.48 -71.95 -63.13
CA LEU A 37 37.13 -73.32 -63.54
C LEU A 37 37.19 -74.35 -62.39
N SER A 38 36.02 -74.82 -61.97
CA SER A 38 35.77 -76.25 -61.86
C SER A 38 34.34 -76.54 -62.30
N SER A 39 34.27 -77.35 -63.35
CA SER A 39 33.08 -77.86 -64.03
C SER A 39 32.60 -79.18 -63.38
N GLU A 40 31.49 -79.69 -63.92
CA GLU A 40 30.72 -80.91 -63.59
C GLU A 40 29.59 -80.71 -62.57
N LYS A 41 28.33 -81.08 -62.82
CA LYS A 41 27.73 -81.88 -63.90
C LYS A 41 26.23 -81.56 -63.98
N VAL A 42 25.72 -81.56 -65.20
CA VAL A 42 24.30 -81.50 -65.55
C VAL A 42 23.59 -82.76 -65.04
N GLN A 43 22.53 -82.58 -64.26
CA GLN A 43 21.43 -83.54 -64.09
C GLN A 43 20.11 -82.77 -64.20
N ARG A 44 19.19 -83.32 -64.99
CA ARG A 44 17.86 -82.77 -65.30
C ARG A 44 17.00 -82.64 -64.04
N PRO A 45 16.05 -81.68 -64.03
CA PRO A 45 15.32 -81.32 -62.83
C PRO A 45 14.29 -82.40 -62.49
N GLN A 46 14.22 -82.73 -61.20
CA GLN A 46 13.14 -83.47 -60.60
C GLN A 46 12.07 -82.43 -60.25
N GLU A 47 10.87 -82.57 -60.82
CA GLU A 47 9.72 -81.73 -60.53
C GLU A 47 9.42 -81.79 -59.03
N VAL A 48 9.83 -80.74 -58.32
CA VAL A 48 9.33 -80.41 -56.99
C VAL A 48 8.15 -79.49 -57.25
N GLY A 49 6.95 -79.93 -56.89
CA GLY A 49 5.71 -79.17 -57.08
C GLY A 49 5.85 -77.76 -56.53
N TYR A 50 5.59 -76.78 -57.39
CA TYR A 50 5.50 -75.37 -57.01
C TYR A 50 4.20 -75.20 -56.20
N ASP A 51 4.34 -75.08 -54.88
CA ASP A 51 3.24 -74.93 -53.92
C ASP A 51 3.01 -73.44 -53.67
N LEU A 52 2.18 -72.86 -54.54
CA LEU A 52 1.84 -71.44 -54.48
C LEU A 52 1.10 -71.10 -53.18
N GLU A 53 0.30 -72.03 -52.63
CA GLU A 53 -0.44 -71.82 -51.38
C GLU A 53 0.49 -71.63 -50.17
N LYS A 54 1.60 -72.36 -50.13
CA LYS A 54 2.58 -72.23 -49.05
C LYS A 54 3.37 -70.92 -49.11
N GLU A 55 3.77 -70.47 -50.31
CA GLU A 55 4.41 -69.14 -50.47
C GLU A 55 3.42 -68.00 -50.20
N VAL A 56 2.15 -68.15 -50.61
CA VAL A 56 1.07 -67.19 -50.28
C VAL A 56 0.87 -67.11 -48.77
N ALA A 57 0.85 -68.23 -48.06
CA ALA A 57 0.71 -68.29 -46.61
C ALA A 57 1.95 -67.72 -45.88
N GLU A 58 3.16 -67.97 -46.38
CA GLU A 58 4.39 -67.40 -45.82
C GLU A 58 4.50 -65.89 -46.09
N LEU A 59 4.07 -65.41 -47.26
CA LEU A 59 3.95 -63.98 -47.55
C LEU A 59 2.89 -63.34 -46.66
N ALA A 60 1.68 -63.91 -46.55
CA ALA A 60 0.59 -63.38 -45.72
C ALA A 60 1.03 -63.23 -44.25
N LYS A 61 1.84 -64.18 -43.76
CA LYS A 61 2.45 -64.16 -42.43
C LYS A 61 3.60 -63.16 -42.29
N MET A 62 4.40 -62.97 -43.34
CA MET A 62 5.52 -62.01 -43.36
C MET A 62 5.04 -60.55 -43.40
N TYR A 63 3.89 -60.30 -44.03
CA TYR A 63 3.28 -58.98 -44.15
C TYR A 63 2.15 -58.70 -43.16
N GLY A 64 1.93 -59.62 -42.20
CA GLY A 64 1.12 -59.38 -41.00
C GLY A 64 -0.40 -59.47 -41.17
N LEU A 65 -0.91 -60.03 -42.26
CA LEU A 65 -2.36 -60.09 -42.53
C LEU A 65 -3.12 -61.10 -41.65
N ASP A 66 -2.42 -61.99 -40.95
CA ASP A 66 -3.01 -62.92 -39.97
C ASP A 66 -3.05 -62.34 -38.54
N GLU A 67 -2.32 -61.27 -38.23
CA GLU A 67 -2.28 -60.71 -36.86
C GLU A 67 -3.49 -59.83 -36.52
N ASP A 68 -4.26 -59.41 -37.51
CA ASP A 68 -5.43 -58.54 -37.29
C ASP A 68 -6.60 -59.28 -36.65
N ARG A 69 -6.61 -60.62 -36.68
CA ARG A 69 -7.67 -61.41 -36.01
C ARG A 69 -7.37 -61.73 -34.54
N GLU A 70 -6.12 -61.62 -34.11
CA GLU A 70 -5.74 -61.80 -32.70
C GLU A 70 -5.73 -60.47 -31.92
N LYS A 71 -5.48 -59.33 -32.59
CA LYS A 71 -5.58 -58.00 -31.97
C LYS A 71 -7.01 -57.50 -31.72
N GLU A 72 -8.02 -58.03 -32.42
CA GLU A 72 -9.43 -57.74 -32.12
C GLU A 72 -9.95 -58.39 -30.82
N LEU A 73 -9.26 -59.40 -30.27
CA LEU A 73 -9.67 -60.06 -29.01
C LEU A 73 -8.90 -59.59 -27.78
N GLU A 74 -7.80 -58.85 -27.92
CA GLU A 74 -7.06 -58.24 -26.79
C GLU A 74 -7.57 -56.85 -26.38
N LEU A 75 -8.46 -56.22 -27.18
CA LEU A 75 -9.08 -54.92 -26.87
C LEU A 75 -10.33 -54.99 -25.96
N LEU A 76 -10.70 -56.18 -25.45
CA LEU A 76 -11.85 -56.38 -24.55
C LEU A 76 -11.49 -56.77 -23.11
N GLY A 77 -10.27 -56.50 -22.64
CA GLY A 77 -9.90 -56.67 -21.22
C GLY A 77 -8.83 -55.70 -20.73
N GLY A 78 -9.24 -54.57 -20.12
CA GLY A 78 -8.34 -53.69 -19.37
C GLY A 78 -7.70 -54.41 -18.15
N HIS A 79 -6.63 -53.95 -17.50
CA HIS A 79 -6.04 -52.62 -17.41
C HIS A 79 -4.66 -52.69 -16.71
N LEU A 80 -3.84 -51.65 -16.90
CA LEU A 80 -2.78 -51.11 -16.03
C LEU A 80 -1.35 -51.66 -16.13
N GLY A 81 -0.42 -50.81 -16.61
CA GLY A 81 1.02 -51.04 -16.55
C GLY A 81 1.84 -49.81 -16.93
N LYS A 82 2.14 -48.96 -15.95
CA LYS A 82 3.08 -47.84 -16.01
C LYS A 82 4.47 -48.40 -16.35
N VAL A 83 5.04 -48.05 -17.50
CA VAL A 83 6.43 -48.32 -17.84
C VAL A 83 7.25 -47.07 -17.60
N GLU A 84 8.15 -47.17 -16.63
CA GLU A 84 9.30 -46.30 -16.46
C GLU A 84 10.13 -46.25 -17.74
N SER A 85 10.25 -45.06 -18.33
CA SER A 85 11.34 -44.75 -19.23
C SER A 85 12.59 -44.42 -18.41
N ARG A 86 13.57 -45.31 -18.42
CA ARG A 86 14.95 -44.95 -18.10
C ARG A 86 15.86 -45.45 -19.22
N TRP A 87 16.43 -44.52 -19.98
CA TRP A 87 17.68 -44.75 -20.70
C TRP A 87 18.87 -44.33 -19.80
N PRO A 88 20.08 -44.89 -20.00
CA PRO A 88 21.15 -44.91 -19.01
C PRO A 88 22.24 -43.85 -19.32
N PRO A 89 23.42 -43.86 -18.68
CA PRO A 89 23.81 -42.87 -17.66
C PRO A 89 24.88 -41.88 -18.15
N ALA A 90 24.92 -40.71 -17.52
CA ALA A 90 26.07 -39.82 -17.62
C ALA A 90 27.28 -40.40 -16.86
N TYR A 91 28.44 -40.34 -17.51
CA TYR A 91 29.75 -40.68 -17.01
C TYR A 91 30.08 -39.94 -15.69
N THR A 92 30.66 -40.67 -14.74
CA THR A 92 31.47 -40.10 -13.65
C THR A 92 32.91 -40.54 -13.84
N GLU A 93 33.86 -39.60 -13.85
CA GLU A 93 35.25 -39.88 -13.51
C GLU A 93 35.46 -39.69 -11.99
N LYS A 94 36.19 -40.65 -11.41
CA LYS A 94 36.63 -40.83 -10.01
C LYS A 94 37.63 -39.73 -9.59
N ALA A 95 38.01 -39.46 -8.35
CA ALA A 95 38.26 -40.24 -7.13
C ALA A 95 38.42 -39.26 -5.93
N GLY A 96 38.35 -39.60 -4.63
CA GLY A 96 38.23 -40.88 -3.94
C GLY A 96 38.28 -40.74 -2.40
N SER A 97 38.32 -41.92 -1.73
CA SER A 97 38.71 -42.21 -0.33
C SER A 97 37.75 -41.78 0.80
N GLN A 98 36.97 -42.71 1.40
CA GLN A 98 37.24 -43.48 2.65
C GLN A 98 37.54 -42.60 3.89
N GLY A 99 36.86 -42.71 5.04
CA GLY A 99 35.83 -43.65 5.52
C GLY A 99 35.29 -43.21 6.89
N SER A 100 34.21 -43.83 7.38
CA SER A 100 34.13 -44.54 8.70
C SER A 100 32.94 -43.97 9.50
N ILE A 101 32.06 -44.64 10.25
CA ILE A 101 31.77 -46.05 10.57
C ILE A 101 30.46 -46.07 11.44
N TYR A 102 29.68 -47.17 11.37
CA TYR A 102 28.69 -47.76 12.33
C TYR A 102 27.39 -47.00 12.71
N ASN A 103 26.22 -47.51 12.29
CA ASN A 103 25.31 -48.49 12.95
C ASN A 103 24.45 -47.83 14.05
N THR A 104 23.15 -48.09 14.25
CA THR A 104 22.28 -49.25 13.95
C THR A 104 20.83 -48.77 14.21
N SER A 105 19.90 -48.97 13.28
CA SER A 105 18.76 -49.93 13.37
C SER A 105 17.77 -49.74 14.53
N LYS A 106 16.50 -49.40 14.18
CA LYS A 106 15.31 -50.30 14.19
C LYS A 106 14.46 -50.03 15.44
N SER A 107 13.14 -50.10 15.48
CA SER A 107 12.02 -50.50 14.60
C SER A 107 10.74 -50.05 15.37
N SER A 108 9.48 -50.12 14.95
CA SER A 108 8.74 -50.97 14.01
C SER A 108 7.27 -50.50 14.01
N SER A 109 6.62 -50.61 12.84
CA SER A 109 5.29 -51.21 12.61
C SER A 109 4.03 -50.53 13.20
N SER A 110 3.11 -50.01 12.38
CA SER A 110 1.99 -50.71 11.66
C SER A 110 0.68 -50.62 12.47
N VAL A 111 -0.53 -50.29 11.98
CA VAL A 111 -1.44 -50.91 10.99
C VAL A 111 -2.66 -49.94 10.93
N LYS A 112 -3.05 -49.38 9.78
CA LYS A 112 -4.22 -49.74 8.91
C LYS A 112 -5.61 -49.85 9.57
N ASP A 113 -6.57 -49.05 9.08
CA ASP A 113 -7.87 -49.42 8.46
C ASP A 113 -8.72 -48.13 8.30
N GLN A 114 -9.06 -47.64 7.10
CA GLN A 114 -10.24 -47.96 6.25
C GLN A 114 -11.56 -48.00 7.05
N SER A 115 -12.70 -47.37 6.68
CA SER A 115 -13.19 -46.81 5.42
C SER A 115 -14.61 -46.20 5.63
N GLN A 116 -15.16 -45.57 4.58
CA GLN A 116 -16.57 -45.20 4.29
C GLN A 116 -17.10 -43.89 4.94
N SER A 117 -17.36 -42.80 4.19
CA SER A 117 -18.35 -42.54 3.11
C SER A 117 -19.81 -42.48 3.59
N THR A 118 -20.41 -41.28 3.58
CA THR A 118 -21.39 -40.75 2.58
C THR A 118 -22.50 -39.89 3.21
N LYS A 119 -22.66 -38.67 2.66
CA LYS A 119 -23.91 -37.95 2.32
C LYS A 119 -24.90 -37.40 3.39
N GLN A 120 -25.08 -36.07 3.22
CA GLN A 120 -26.34 -35.31 3.04
C GLN A 120 -27.19 -34.86 4.25
N GLN A 121 -27.25 -33.51 4.33
CA GLN A 121 -28.43 -32.63 4.46
C GLN A 121 -29.32 -32.71 5.71
N GLY A 122 -29.47 -31.54 6.36
CA GLY A 122 -30.62 -31.22 7.20
C GLY A 122 -30.33 -30.16 8.27
N LEU A 123 -30.56 -28.88 7.95
CA LEU A 123 -31.07 -27.88 8.91
C LEU A 123 -32.54 -28.26 9.26
N PRO A 124 -33.20 -27.74 10.34
CA PRO A 124 -32.98 -26.45 10.98
C PRO A 124 -33.28 -26.32 12.52
N HIS A 125 -33.01 -25.11 13.03
CA HIS A 125 -33.79 -24.29 14.00
C HIS A 125 -33.94 -24.65 15.49
N GLU A 126 -33.57 -23.65 16.32
CA GLU A 126 -34.22 -23.14 17.57
C GLU A 126 -34.39 -24.09 18.77
N ALA A 127 -34.41 -23.67 20.04
CA ALA A 127 -34.08 -22.48 20.81
C ALA A 127 -34.40 -22.86 22.29
N CYS A 128 -34.03 -21.97 23.23
CA CYS A 128 -34.47 -21.90 24.64
C CYS A 128 -33.75 -22.82 25.65
N GLN A 129 -32.93 -22.24 26.53
CA GLN A 129 -33.31 -21.58 27.80
C GLN A 129 -33.76 -22.60 28.85
N ASP A 130 -32.95 -22.80 29.90
CA ASP A 130 -33.36 -22.38 31.25
C ASP A 130 -32.22 -22.51 32.26
N GLU A 131 -32.25 -21.55 33.18
CA GLU A 131 -31.39 -21.32 34.34
C GLU A 131 -31.57 -22.40 35.42
N ASP A 132 -30.53 -22.73 36.20
CA ASP A 132 -30.54 -22.41 37.64
C ASP A 132 -29.19 -22.69 38.37
N GLN A 133 -28.98 -21.88 39.41
CA GLN A 133 -27.82 -21.69 40.30
C GLN A 133 -27.49 -22.94 41.16
N SER A 134 -26.31 -23.22 41.75
CA SER A 134 -25.23 -22.43 42.34
C SER A 134 -24.07 -23.37 42.81
N ASN A 135 -22.89 -22.77 43.03
CA ASN A 135 -21.77 -23.18 43.90
C ASN A 135 -20.75 -24.25 43.42
N ALA A 136 -19.55 -23.80 43.01
CA ALA A 136 -18.33 -23.83 43.85
C ALA A 136 -17.03 -23.95 43.03
N ARG A 137 -16.10 -23.01 43.27
CA ARG A 137 -14.62 -23.15 43.28
C ARG A 137 -13.90 -23.59 41.99
N ALA A 138 -13.18 -22.66 41.37
CA ALA A 138 -11.71 -22.56 41.37
C ALA A 138 -11.27 -21.64 40.22
N ASP A 139 -10.42 -20.66 40.55
CA ASP A 139 -9.90 -19.62 39.67
C ASP A 139 -8.91 -20.18 38.64
N ASP A 140 -9.12 -19.84 37.37
CA ASP A 140 -8.15 -19.94 36.27
C ASP A 140 -7.93 -18.50 35.77
N GLU A 141 -6.69 -18.02 35.83
CA GLU A 141 -6.11 -17.06 34.88
C GLU A 141 -4.61 -16.95 35.16
N ALA A 142 -3.81 -17.59 34.31
CA ALA A 142 -2.35 -17.43 34.28
C ALA A 142 -1.88 -17.21 32.84
N GLU A 143 -1.64 -15.93 32.61
CA GLU A 143 -0.75 -15.27 31.67
C GLU A 143 0.32 -16.10 30.93
N SER A 144 0.48 -15.67 29.67
CA SER A 144 1.73 -15.35 28.97
C SER A 144 2.83 -16.40 28.88
N ASN A 145 3.21 -16.74 27.65
CA ASN A 145 4.61 -16.95 27.26
C ASN A 145 4.71 -17.13 25.74
N ILE A 146 5.20 -16.12 25.02
CA ILE A 146 5.90 -16.34 23.77
C ILE A 146 7.34 -15.88 23.94
N TRP A 147 8.19 -16.89 23.87
CA TRP A 147 9.63 -16.92 24.06
C TRP A 147 10.33 -16.23 22.88
N SER A 148 11.11 -15.19 23.17
CA SER A 148 12.18 -14.72 22.29
C SER A 148 13.38 -15.65 22.46
N ARG A 149 13.87 -16.24 21.35
CA ARG A 149 15.03 -17.14 21.34
C ARG A 149 16.14 -16.53 20.47
N GLY A 150 17.34 -16.44 21.06
CA GLY A 150 18.59 -15.95 20.45
C GLY A 150 19.01 -16.69 19.18
N GLY A 151 20.07 -16.34 18.45
CA GLY A 151 21.34 -15.63 18.69
C GLY A 151 22.14 -15.84 17.37
N LEU A 152 23.14 -15.06 16.97
CA LEU A 152 24.53 -15.13 17.45
C LEU A 152 25.43 -14.27 16.54
N SER A 153 26.37 -13.53 17.17
CA SER A 153 27.84 -13.47 16.93
C SER A 153 28.39 -13.06 15.54
N SER A 154 29.49 -12.31 15.34
CA SER A 154 30.75 -12.04 16.07
C SER A 154 31.37 -10.75 15.45
N GLY A 155 32.38 -10.05 15.96
CA GLY A 155 33.36 -10.28 17.01
C GLY A 155 34.36 -9.10 17.00
N GLY A 156 35.02 -8.87 18.12
CA GLY A 156 36.06 -7.84 18.26
C GLY A 156 36.96 -8.19 19.44
N MET A 157 38.16 -8.67 19.11
CA MET A 157 39.25 -8.97 20.03
C MET A 157 40.02 -7.67 20.37
N SER A 158 40.31 -7.46 21.65
CA SER A 158 41.60 -6.90 22.08
C SER A 158 41.82 -7.15 23.57
N ASP A 159 42.64 -8.17 23.83
CA ASP A 159 43.79 -8.20 24.74
C ASP A 159 43.65 -7.67 26.18
N GLU A 160 43.77 -8.65 27.08
CA GLU A 160 44.49 -8.66 28.35
C GLU A 160 45.32 -7.42 28.69
N TRP A 161 45.22 -6.94 29.94
CA TRP A 161 46.34 -6.98 30.89
C TRP A 161 45.83 -6.87 32.33
N ASN A 162 45.88 -8.01 33.00
CA ASN A 162 46.39 -8.25 34.36
C ASN A 162 46.37 -7.10 35.38
N SER A 163 45.55 -7.24 36.42
CA SER A 163 45.77 -6.57 37.70
C SER A 163 45.63 -7.58 38.83
N GLN A 164 46.76 -8.16 39.21
CA GLN A 164 46.95 -8.88 40.45
C GLN A 164 47.44 -7.90 41.52
N ALA A 165 46.81 -8.03 42.69
CA ALA A 165 46.97 -7.25 43.91
C ALA A 165 48.40 -6.77 44.23
N ILE A 166 48.53 -5.49 44.57
CA ILE A 166 49.54 -4.97 45.50
C ILE A 166 48.85 -4.03 46.48
N SER A 167 49.28 -4.19 47.72
CA SER A 167 48.86 -3.62 48.99
C SER A 167 48.87 -2.10 49.09
N GLU A 168 47.93 -1.63 49.92
CA GLU A 168 48.00 -0.57 50.93
C GLU A 168 49.25 0.34 50.98
N GLU A 169 48.92 1.62 51.17
CA GLU A 169 49.65 2.71 51.84
C GLU A 169 50.07 3.88 50.93
N GLU A 170 49.74 5.06 51.45
CA GLU A 170 50.35 6.39 51.23
C GLU A 170 49.68 7.38 50.26
N GLU A 171 49.13 8.40 50.93
CA GLU A 171 49.17 9.83 50.62
C GLU A 171 48.02 10.46 49.80
N GLU A 172 47.24 11.22 50.57
CA GLU A 172 46.36 12.31 50.16
C GLU A 172 47.13 13.34 49.32
N GLU A 173 47.04 13.24 47.99
CA GLU A 173 47.02 14.43 47.13
C GLU A 173 45.69 14.39 46.37
N GLU A 174 44.77 15.31 46.70
CA GLU A 174 43.63 15.63 45.84
C GLU A 174 44.17 16.10 44.49
N GLU A 175 44.37 15.17 43.53
CA GLU A 175 44.36 15.56 42.12
C GLU A 175 42.97 16.13 41.83
N GLU A 176 42.83 17.46 41.87
CA GLU A 176 41.64 18.14 41.37
C GLU A 176 41.36 17.62 39.95
N ALA A 177 40.30 16.83 39.82
CA ALA A 177 39.84 16.31 38.55
C ALA A 177 39.60 17.48 37.58
N ALA A 178 39.93 17.27 36.31
CA ALA A 178 39.67 18.26 35.28
C ALA A 178 38.16 18.59 35.25
N ASN A 179 37.78 19.79 35.69
CA ASN A 179 36.37 20.20 35.81
C ASN A 179 35.91 21.09 34.65
N VAL A 180 36.79 21.36 33.68
CA VAL A 180 36.57 22.33 32.60
C VAL A 180 36.98 21.70 31.26
N PHE A 181 36.17 21.87 30.21
CA PHE A 181 36.46 21.39 28.86
C PHE A 181 36.87 22.57 27.98
N CYS A 182 37.99 22.45 27.27
CA CYS A 182 38.44 23.45 26.32
C CYS A 182 37.88 23.17 24.93
N SER A 183 36.95 24.00 24.46
CA SER A 183 36.31 23.88 23.15
C SER A 183 37.30 24.10 22.00
N THR A 184 38.32 24.94 22.20
CA THR A 184 39.35 25.24 21.19
C THR A 184 40.35 24.09 21.00
N CYS A 185 40.66 23.34 22.06
CA CYS A 185 41.64 22.25 22.03
C CYS A 185 41.01 20.85 22.10
N LYS A 186 39.69 20.76 22.27
CA LYS A 186 38.89 19.52 22.42
C LYS A 186 39.44 18.57 23.48
N ILE A 187 39.91 19.12 24.61
CA ILE A 187 40.45 18.35 25.74
C ILE A 187 39.91 18.85 27.09
N PRO A 188 39.67 17.96 28.07
CA PRO A 188 39.41 18.36 29.45
C PRO A 188 40.68 18.93 30.08
N ILE A 189 40.56 20.11 30.68
CA ILE A 189 41.64 20.85 31.34
C ILE A 189 41.27 21.14 32.81
N ARG A 190 42.25 21.42 33.66
CA ARG A 190 41.96 21.87 35.03
C ARG A 190 41.49 23.32 34.99
N ALA A 191 40.61 23.71 35.92
CA ALA A 191 40.14 25.10 35.99
C ALA A 191 41.30 26.09 36.18
N PHE A 192 42.38 25.64 36.84
CA PHE A 192 43.62 26.38 37.02
C PHE A 192 44.34 26.68 35.68
N ASP A 193 44.28 25.78 34.70
CA ASP A 193 44.93 25.93 33.39
C ASP A 193 44.27 27.02 32.52
N LYS A 194 42.99 27.31 32.75
CA LYS A 194 42.31 28.49 32.18
C LYS A 194 42.79 29.79 32.82
N LEU A 195 43.12 29.77 34.11
CA LEU A 195 43.47 31.00 34.84
C LEU A 195 44.95 31.38 34.66
N PHE A 196 45.84 30.38 34.55
CA PHE A 196 47.30 30.61 34.53
C PHE A 196 48.08 29.75 33.53
N GLY A 197 47.42 28.88 32.75
CA GLY A 197 48.06 27.97 31.78
C GLY A 197 47.95 28.42 30.32
N GLU A 198 48.34 27.53 29.40
CA GLU A 198 48.34 27.77 27.95
C GLU A 198 46.93 27.94 27.34
N HIS A 199 45.87 27.70 28.12
CA HIS A 199 44.46 27.79 27.69
C HIS A 199 43.75 29.07 28.15
N LYS A 200 44.52 30.11 28.51
CA LYS A 200 43.99 31.37 29.07
C LYS A 200 43.05 32.13 28.12
N ASP A 201 43.34 32.08 26.83
CA ASP A 201 42.57 32.76 25.78
C ASP A 201 41.61 31.80 25.05
N HIS A 202 41.47 30.56 25.52
CA HIS A 202 40.63 29.56 24.89
C HIS A 202 39.21 29.56 25.47
N GLU A 203 38.24 29.29 24.60
CA GLU A 203 36.86 29.09 25.03
C GLU A 203 36.74 27.77 25.78
N VAL A 204 36.13 27.83 26.95
CA VAL A 204 35.98 26.66 27.82
C VAL A 204 34.57 26.61 28.41
N ALA A 205 34.03 25.41 28.52
CA ALA A 205 32.78 25.10 29.18
C ALA A 205 33.04 24.26 30.44
N GLN A 206 32.08 24.17 31.36
CA GLN A 206 32.20 23.21 32.47
C GLN A 206 32.14 21.79 31.90
N LEU A 207 33.02 20.90 32.37
CA LEU A 207 33.15 19.55 31.82
C LEU A 207 31.81 18.78 31.81
N PRO A 208 30.96 18.83 32.87
CA PRO A 208 29.64 18.18 32.84
C PRO A 208 28.74 18.69 31.71
N ASN A 209 28.71 20.00 31.48
CA ASN A 209 27.87 20.62 30.44
C ASN A 209 28.39 20.33 29.04
N ALA A 210 29.72 20.29 28.86
CA ALA A 210 30.33 19.91 27.59
C ALA A 210 30.09 18.43 27.26
N VAL A 211 30.14 17.56 28.27
CA VAL A 211 29.83 16.13 28.12
C VAL A 211 28.35 15.95 27.77
N GLU A 212 27.44 16.68 28.41
CA GLU A 212 26.01 16.60 28.09
C GLU A 212 25.73 17.10 26.68
N SER A 213 26.34 18.22 26.27
CA SER A 213 26.20 18.76 24.91
C SER A 213 26.74 17.81 23.82
N GLU A 214 27.92 17.20 24.03
CA GLU A 214 28.47 16.22 23.08
C GLU A 214 27.65 14.91 23.09
N LYS A 215 27.08 14.51 24.24
CA LYS A 215 26.14 13.37 24.32
C LYS A 215 24.84 13.65 23.57
N GLU A 216 24.28 14.85 23.68
CA GLU A 216 23.10 15.28 22.93
C GLU A 216 23.39 15.29 21.43
N GLU A 217 24.57 15.75 21.01
CA GLU A 217 24.99 15.70 19.61
C GLU A 217 25.12 14.25 19.10
N ILE A 218 25.71 13.35 19.91
CA ILE A 218 25.77 11.92 19.62
C ILE A 218 24.36 11.32 19.55
N HIS A 219 23.46 11.66 20.48
CA HIS A 219 22.08 11.19 20.47
C HIS A 219 21.31 11.70 19.25
N LYS A 220 21.51 12.96 18.85
CA LYS A 220 20.95 13.52 17.61
C LYS A 220 21.45 12.78 16.38
N ASN A 221 22.73 12.44 16.34
CA ASN A 221 23.30 11.63 15.26
C ASN A 221 22.81 10.19 15.28
N MET A 222 22.56 9.61 16.45
CA MET A 222 21.94 8.30 16.62
C MET A 222 20.51 8.27 16.08
N CYS A 223 19.67 9.26 16.43
CA CYS A 223 18.31 9.34 15.87
C CYS A 223 18.31 9.48 14.35
N LYS A 224 19.25 10.24 13.77
CA LYS A 224 19.42 10.32 12.31
C LYS A 224 19.80 8.96 11.70
N LEU A 225 20.65 8.20 12.37
CA LEU A 225 21.04 6.85 11.92
C LEU A 225 19.88 5.88 12.02
N GLU A 226 19.06 5.93 13.08
CA GLU A 226 17.85 5.12 13.21
C GLU A 226 16.83 5.43 12.11
N GLU A 227 16.64 6.71 11.79
CA GLU A 227 15.80 7.14 10.67
C GLU A 227 16.34 6.64 9.33
N GLN A 228 17.67 6.72 9.11
CA GLN A 228 18.31 6.16 7.92
C GLN A 228 18.19 4.63 7.84
N ILE A 229 18.28 3.92 8.96
CA ILE A 229 18.07 2.47 9.02
C ILE A 229 16.63 2.14 8.65
N ALA A 230 15.64 2.81 9.23
CA ALA A 230 14.24 2.60 8.89
C ALA A 230 13.94 2.88 7.41
N GLN A 231 14.54 3.93 6.83
CA GLN A 231 14.44 4.21 5.40
C GLN A 231 15.09 3.10 4.56
N MET A 232 16.26 2.60 4.95
CA MET A 232 16.97 1.53 4.25
C MET A 232 16.20 0.19 4.34
N GLU A 233 15.60 -0.12 5.49
CA GLU A 233 14.75 -1.30 5.69
C GLU A 233 13.49 -1.23 4.82
N ASN A 234 12.82 -0.07 4.76
CA ASN A 234 11.68 0.13 3.86
C ASN A 234 12.06 -0.08 2.38
N VAL A 235 13.22 0.44 1.97
CA VAL A 235 13.74 0.22 0.61
C VAL A 235 14.09 -1.26 0.39
N ALA A 236 14.68 -1.93 1.38
CA ALA A 236 15.01 -3.35 1.29
C ALA A 236 13.74 -4.22 1.15
N SER A 237 12.71 -3.98 1.96
CA SER A 237 11.42 -4.68 1.85
C SER A 237 10.75 -4.45 0.50
N HIS A 238 10.78 -3.21 -0.02
CA HIS A 238 10.27 -2.93 -1.36
C HIS A 238 11.05 -3.65 -2.45
N LEU A 239 12.39 -3.73 -2.32
CA LEU A 239 13.22 -4.49 -3.24
C LEU A 239 12.94 -5.99 -3.17
N GLU A 240 12.71 -6.56 -1.98
CA GLU A 240 12.32 -7.96 -1.82
C GLU A 240 10.99 -8.26 -2.52
N GLU A 241 10.00 -7.39 -2.40
CA GLU A 241 8.73 -7.51 -3.11
C GLU A 241 8.91 -7.46 -4.63
N ILE A 242 9.79 -6.57 -5.12
CA ILE A 242 10.18 -6.52 -6.54
C ILE A 242 10.87 -7.82 -6.96
N PHE A 243 11.80 -8.37 -6.16
CA PHE A 243 12.48 -9.63 -6.47
C PHE A 243 11.52 -10.80 -6.57
N ILE A 244 10.58 -10.93 -5.61
CA ILE A 244 9.54 -11.96 -5.63
C ILE A 244 8.70 -11.81 -6.90
N THR A 245 8.27 -10.58 -7.21
CA THR A 245 7.50 -10.30 -8.41
C THR A 245 8.26 -10.70 -9.67
N VAL A 246 9.54 -10.33 -9.80
CA VAL A 246 10.38 -10.69 -10.95
C VAL A 246 10.52 -12.21 -11.10
N GLU A 247 10.77 -12.94 -10.00
CA GLU A 247 10.88 -14.41 -10.00
C GLU A 247 9.56 -15.08 -10.41
N GLU A 248 8.42 -14.60 -9.88
CA GLU A 248 7.09 -15.10 -10.25
C GLU A 248 6.76 -14.84 -11.73
N ASN A 249 7.19 -13.69 -12.29
CA ASN A 249 7.03 -13.41 -13.72
C ASN A 249 7.89 -14.31 -14.59
N PHE A 250 9.14 -14.51 -14.18
CA PHE A 250 10.04 -15.42 -14.89
C PHE A 250 9.44 -16.82 -14.93
N GLY A 251 8.98 -17.35 -13.79
CA GLY A 251 8.33 -18.67 -13.72
C GLY A 251 7.05 -18.75 -14.54
N ARG A 252 6.20 -17.71 -14.53
CA ARG A 252 4.98 -17.67 -15.35
C ARG A 252 5.29 -17.63 -16.85
N GLN A 253 6.32 -16.89 -17.26
CA GLN A 253 6.72 -16.81 -18.66
C GLN A 253 7.38 -18.11 -19.13
N GLU A 254 8.19 -18.74 -18.28
CA GLU A 254 8.74 -20.07 -18.53
C GLU A 254 7.62 -21.10 -18.73
N GLN A 255 6.62 -21.13 -17.84
CA GLN A 255 5.47 -22.02 -17.96
C GLN A 255 4.64 -21.74 -19.23
N ASN A 256 4.50 -20.47 -19.62
CA ASN A 256 3.82 -20.09 -20.86
C ASN A 256 4.54 -20.64 -22.10
N PHE A 257 5.87 -20.51 -22.15
CA PHE A 257 6.67 -21.11 -23.22
C PHE A 257 6.60 -22.64 -23.19
N GLU A 258 6.63 -23.26 -22.00
CA GLU A 258 6.54 -24.70 -21.84
C GLU A 258 5.20 -25.26 -22.35
N VAL A 259 4.07 -24.64 -21.97
CA VAL A 259 2.74 -25.04 -22.44
C VAL A 259 2.63 -24.92 -23.95
N HIS A 260 3.01 -23.77 -24.53
CA HIS A 260 2.91 -23.58 -25.97
C HIS A 260 3.86 -24.46 -26.78
N TYR A 261 5.06 -24.73 -26.26
CA TYR A 261 6.00 -25.66 -26.89
C TYR A 261 5.42 -27.09 -26.87
N ASN A 262 4.89 -27.51 -25.73
CA ASN A 262 4.26 -28.82 -25.59
C ASN A 262 3.04 -28.96 -26.51
N ASP A 263 2.20 -27.92 -26.62
CA ASP A 263 1.06 -27.91 -27.53
C ASP A 263 1.50 -28.04 -29.00
N ALA A 264 2.51 -27.29 -29.43
CA ALA A 264 3.03 -27.36 -30.80
C ALA A 264 3.63 -28.74 -31.12
N VAL A 265 4.39 -29.32 -30.18
CA VAL A 265 4.94 -30.68 -30.31
C VAL A 265 3.83 -31.72 -30.35
N GLN A 266 2.79 -31.57 -29.53
CA GLN A 266 1.65 -32.48 -29.51
C GLN A 266 0.86 -32.45 -30.82
N VAL A 267 0.58 -31.26 -31.37
CA VAL A 267 -0.09 -31.12 -32.67
C VAL A 267 0.76 -31.77 -33.78
N LEU A 268 2.07 -31.54 -33.80
CA LEU A 268 2.97 -32.17 -34.77
C LEU A 268 3.00 -33.70 -34.63
N ALA A 269 3.05 -34.22 -33.40
CA ALA A 269 3.04 -35.65 -33.14
C ALA A 269 1.73 -36.29 -33.61
N GLN A 270 0.59 -35.65 -33.32
CA GLN A 270 -0.71 -36.12 -33.77
C GLN A 270 -0.80 -36.16 -35.31
N LYS A 271 -0.40 -35.08 -36.00
CA LYS A 271 -0.41 -35.06 -37.48
C LYS A 271 0.52 -36.13 -38.07
N TYR A 272 1.66 -36.41 -37.43
CA TYR A 272 2.56 -37.49 -37.84
C TYR A 272 1.90 -38.87 -37.69
N GLU A 273 1.25 -39.15 -36.56
CA GLU A 273 0.53 -40.41 -36.33
C GLU A 273 -0.62 -40.61 -37.33
N GLU A 274 -1.43 -39.58 -37.56
CA GLU A 274 -2.53 -39.60 -38.53
C GLU A 274 -2.03 -39.93 -39.95
N GLN A 275 -0.90 -39.34 -40.38
CA GLN A 275 -0.32 -39.63 -41.68
C GLN A 275 0.26 -41.05 -41.75
N LEU A 276 0.89 -41.52 -40.68
CA LEU A 276 1.45 -42.87 -40.59
C LEU A 276 0.35 -43.93 -40.66
N GLU A 277 -0.76 -43.72 -39.95
CA GLU A 277 -1.92 -44.63 -39.97
C GLU A 277 -2.55 -44.67 -41.35
N ALA A 278 -2.78 -43.51 -41.97
CA ALA A 278 -3.34 -43.43 -43.32
C ALA A 278 -2.41 -44.04 -44.39
N LEU A 279 -1.08 -44.00 -44.20
CA LEU A 279 -0.12 -44.67 -45.07
C LEU A 279 -0.12 -46.19 -44.83
N GLY A 280 -0.23 -46.61 -43.57
CA GLY A 280 -0.39 -48.01 -43.18
C GLY A 280 -1.64 -48.64 -43.80
N GLU A 281 -2.75 -47.92 -43.79
CA GLU A 281 -4.01 -48.33 -44.41
C GLU A 281 -3.90 -48.43 -45.95
N GLU A 282 -3.26 -47.46 -46.61
CA GLU A 282 -2.99 -47.54 -48.06
C GLU A 282 -2.12 -48.77 -48.40
N LYS A 283 -1.08 -49.02 -47.60
CA LYS A 283 -0.25 -50.22 -47.74
C LYS A 283 -1.10 -51.48 -47.58
N ARG A 284 -1.96 -51.55 -46.55
CA ARG A 284 -2.82 -52.70 -46.26
C ARG A 284 -3.75 -52.98 -47.44
N GLN A 285 -4.45 -51.97 -47.94
CA GLN A 285 -5.36 -52.08 -49.08
C GLN A 285 -4.64 -52.55 -50.36
N LYS A 286 -3.46 -51.98 -50.67
CA LYS A 286 -2.67 -52.42 -51.82
C LYS A 286 -2.20 -53.86 -51.68
N MET A 287 -1.75 -54.27 -50.49
CA MET A 287 -1.33 -55.65 -50.23
C MET A 287 -2.51 -56.62 -50.35
N GLU A 288 -3.66 -56.30 -49.75
CA GLU A 288 -4.88 -57.10 -49.83
C GLU A 288 -5.31 -57.34 -51.29
N ALA A 289 -5.32 -56.29 -52.11
CA ALA A 289 -5.63 -56.40 -53.54
C ALA A 289 -4.63 -57.32 -54.30
N LEU A 290 -3.34 -57.28 -53.95
CA LEU A 290 -2.33 -58.17 -54.53
C LEU A 290 -2.51 -59.62 -54.05
N TYR A 291 -2.85 -59.84 -52.78
CA TYR A 291 -3.14 -61.18 -52.26
C TYR A 291 -4.38 -61.79 -52.91
N GLU A 292 -5.46 -61.02 -53.09
CA GLU A 292 -6.65 -61.50 -53.78
C GLU A 292 -6.34 -61.91 -55.22
N GLN A 293 -5.53 -61.12 -55.94
CA GLN A 293 -5.04 -61.49 -57.27
C GLN A 293 -4.21 -62.77 -57.26
N LEU A 294 -3.32 -62.93 -56.27
CA LEU A 294 -2.46 -64.10 -56.15
C LEU A 294 -3.28 -65.36 -55.86
N VAL A 295 -4.28 -65.27 -54.97
CA VAL A 295 -5.22 -66.37 -54.68
C VAL A 295 -6.06 -66.71 -55.91
N HIS A 296 -6.53 -65.72 -56.66
CA HIS A 296 -7.23 -65.94 -57.92
C HIS A 296 -6.35 -66.66 -58.95
N CYS A 297 -5.09 -66.24 -59.10
CA CYS A 297 -4.12 -66.90 -59.96
C CYS A 297 -3.81 -68.34 -59.50
N GLY A 298 -3.68 -68.56 -58.18
CA GLY A 298 -3.49 -69.89 -57.59
C GLY A 298 -4.63 -70.84 -57.94
N LYS A 299 -5.88 -70.43 -57.68
CA LYS A 299 -7.08 -71.22 -58.04
C LYS A 299 -7.15 -71.53 -59.53
N HIS A 300 -6.81 -70.56 -60.38
CA HIS A 300 -6.76 -70.78 -61.83
C HIS A 300 -5.67 -71.80 -62.20
N LEU A 301 -4.49 -71.72 -61.58
CA LEU A 301 -3.37 -72.63 -61.81
C LEU A 301 -3.65 -74.05 -61.30
N ASP A 302 -4.33 -74.21 -60.16
CA ASP A 302 -4.75 -75.51 -59.66
C ASP A 302 -5.80 -76.14 -60.58
N THR A 303 -6.76 -75.36 -61.06
CA THR A 303 -7.72 -75.82 -62.09
C THR A 303 -7.01 -76.22 -63.39
N CYS A 304 -5.97 -75.49 -63.80
CA CYS A 304 -5.11 -75.87 -64.93
C CYS A 304 -4.41 -77.22 -64.67
N LYS A 305 -3.84 -77.42 -63.48
CA LYS A 305 -3.15 -78.66 -63.10
C LYS A 305 -4.12 -79.84 -63.09
N GLU A 306 -5.27 -79.70 -62.42
CA GLU A 306 -6.31 -80.73 -62.38
C GLU A 306 -6.78 -81.13 -63.78
N LEU A 307 -7.10 -80.16 -64.65
CA LEU A 307 -7.48 -80.45 -66.04
C LEU A 307 -6.36 -81.13 -66.82
N THR A 308 -5.10 -80.78 -66.55
CA THR A 308 -3.92 -81.39 -67.20
C THR A 308 -3.74 -82.85 -66.75
N ASP A 309 -3.84 -83.11 -65.44
CA ASP A 309 -3.75 -84.45 -64.87
C ASP A 309 -4.91 -85.33 -65.36
N GLU A 310 -6.15 -84.82 -65.36
CA GLU A 310 -7.32 -85.48 -65.96
C GLU A 310 -7.10 -85.76 -67.46
N THR A 311 -6.49 -84.82 -68.21
CA THR A 311 -6.13 -85.05 -69.64
C THR A 311 -5.13 -86.19 -69.77
N GLN A 312 -4.12 -86.20 -68.90
CA GLN A 312 -2.99 -87.12 -68.94
C GLN A 312 -3.41 -88.54 -68.54
N GLU A 313 -4.30 -88.70 -67.57
CA GLU A 313 -4.92 -89.99 -67.22
C GLU A 313 -5.79 -90.52 -68.37
N LEU A 314 -6.61 -89.67 -69.00
CA LEU A 314 -7.39 -90.05 -70.19
C LEU A 314 -6.50 -90.50 -71.36
N LEU A 315 -5.31 -89.92 -71.51
CA LEU A 315 -4.34 -90.30 -72.55
C LEU A 315 -3.63 -91.64 -72.26
N LEU A 316 -3.65 -92.11 -71.01
CA LEU A 316 -3.09 -93.41 -70.59
C LEU A 316 -4.12 -94.55 -70.66
N GLU A 317 -5.39 -94.24 -70.96
CA GLU A 317 -6.49 -95.20 -71.06
C GLU A 317 -6.30 -96.13 -72.29
N ASN A 318 -6.04 -97.41 -72.05
CA ASN A 318 -5.78 -98.39 -73.13
C ASN A 318 -7.05 -98.92 -73.82
N ASP A 319 -8.24 -98.66 -73.26
CA ASP A 319 -9.53 -99.04 -73.86
C ASP A 319 -10.09 -97.92 -74.76
N LYS A 320 -10.02 -98.14 -76.07
CA LYS A 320 -10.48 -97.19 -77.10
C LYS A 320 -11.98 -96.90 -77.02
N ALA A 321 -12.79 -97.79 -76.45
CA ALA A 321 -14.23 -97.59 -76.32
C ALA A 321 -14.57 -96.69 -75.10
N GLU A 322 -13.84 -96.84 -74.00
CA GLU A 322 -14.03 -96.03 -72.80
C GLU A 322 -13.45 -94.62 -73.00
N PHE A 323 -12.29 -94.50 -73.64
CA PHE A 323 -11.72 -93.22 -74.07
C PHE A 323 -12.72 -92.38 -74.90
N MET A 324 -13.36 -93.00 -75.89
CA MET A 324 -14.34 -92.30 -76.74
C MET A 324 -15.63 -91.94 -76.00
N LYS A 325 -16.06 -92.70 -75.00
CA LYS A 325 -17.21 -92.34 -74.16
C LYS A 325 -16.88 -91.17 -73.24
N THR A 326 -15.71 -91.15 -72.62
CA THR A 326 -15.31 -90.07 -71.71
C THR A 326 -15.05 -88.76 -72.47
N LEU A 327 -14.59 -88.85 -73.72
CA LEU A 327 -14.32 -87.68 -74.56
C LEU A 327 -15.56 -87.09 -75.25
N ILE A 328 -16.62 -87.88 -75.46
CA ILE A 328 -17.85 -87.50 -76.19
C ILE A 328 -19.07 -87.36 -75.28
N PHE A 329 -19.16 -88.14 -74.19
CA PHE A 329 -20.37 -88.29 -73.36
C PHE A 329 -20.25 -87.64 -71.97
N PHE A 330 -19.02 -87.45 -71.46
CA PHE A 330 -18.79 -86.72 -70.21
C PHE A 330 -18.56 -85.22 -70.49
N PRO A 331 -18.95 -84.32 -69.56
CA PRO A 331 -18.86 -82.88 -69.74
C PRO A 331 -17.41 -82.35 -69.73
N TYR A 332 -16.42 -83.24 -69.66
CA TYR A 332 -15.00 -82.91 -69.58
C TYR A 332 -14.51 -82.08 -70.78
N ASN A 333 -14.87 -82.47 -72.01
CA ASN A 333 -14.42 -81.76 -73.23
C ASN A 333 -15.03 -80.36 -73.34
N ASP A 334 -16.27 -80.20 -72.88
CA ASP A 334 -16.93 -78.90 -72.81
C ASP A 334 -16.32 -78.04 -71.70
N ARG A 335 -16.04 -78.62 -70.52
CA ARG A 335 -15.37 -77.96 -69.38
C ARG A 335 -13.97 -77.47 -69.73
N LEU A 336 -13.18 -78.28 -70.45
CA LEU A 336 -11.84 -77.91 -70.93
C LEU A 336 -11.91 -76.77 -71.96
N LYS A 337 -12.81 -76.85 -72.94
CA LYS A 337 -12.97 -75.81 -73.97
C LYS A 337 -13.51 -74.50 -73.43
N GLU A 338 -14.36 -74.54 -72.43
CA GLU A 338 -14.89 -73.35 -71.76
C GLU A 338 -13.81 -72.68 -70.92
N PHE A 339 -13.01 -73.45 -70.19
CA PHE A 339 -11.88 -72.93 -69.41
C PHE A 339 -10.78 -72.32 -70.29
N LEU A 340 -10.46 -72.94 -71.44
CA LEU A 340 -9.49 -72.40 -72.41
C LEU A 340 -9.94 -71.09 -73.11
N LYS A 341 -11.22 -70.70 -72.98
CA LYS A 341 -11.72 -69.41 -73.47
C LYS A 341 -11.60 -68.29 -72.43
N THR A 342 -11.31 -68.63 -71.18
CA THR A 342 -11.10 -67.64 -70.11
C THR A 342 -9.74 -66.98 -70.32
N GLU A 343 -9.73 -65.71 -70.71
CA GLU A 343 -8.49 -64.91 -70.74
C GLU A 343 -8.05 -64.59 -69.31
N VAL A 344 -6.83 -64.98 -68.96
CA VAL A 344 -6.19 -64.57 -67.70
C VAL A 344 -5.51 -63.23 -67.94
N ASP A 345 -6.05 -62.17 -67.35
CA ASP A 345 -5.35 -60.90 -67.32
C ASP A 345 -4.22 -60.97 -66.27
N LEU A 346 -2.98 -60.80 -66.74
CA LEU A 346 -1.76 -60.89 -65.92
C LEU A 346 -1.25 -59.49 -65.51
N GLN A 347 -2.05 -58.44 -65.72
CA GLN A 347 -1.70 -57.10 -65.25
C GLN A 347 -1.97 -56.93 -63.74
N LEU A 348 -1.04 -56.26 -63.05
CA LEU A 348 -1.15 -55.92 -61.64
C LEU A 348 -2.38 -55.04 -61.39
N SER A 349 -3.21 -55.38 -60.40
CA SER A 349 -4.41 -54.59 -60.03
C SER A 349 -4.05 -53.25 -59.41
N THR A 350 -2.86 -53.13 -58.82
CA THR A 350 -2.40 -51.95 -58.08
C THR A 350 -0.96 -51.60 -58.45
N LEU A 351 -0.66 -50.30 -58.49
CA LEU A 351 0.70 -49.79 -58.71
C LEU A 351 1.51 -49.86 -57.40
N PRO A 352 2.82 -50.13 -57.47
CA PRO A 352 3.69 -50.24 -56.30
C PRO A 352 4.05 -48.89 -55.66
N ASP A 353 3.84 -47.78 -56.36
CA ASP A 353 4.23 -46.44 -55.90
C ASP A 353 3.20 -45.86 -54.91
N PHE A 354 3.67 -45.12 -53.91
CA PHE A 354 2.84 -44.37 -52.95
C PHE A 354 2.78 -42.89 -53.33
N GLU A 355 1.68 -42.22 -53.02
CA GLU A 355 1.59 -40.77 -53.18
C GLU A 355 2.45 -40.07 -52.10
N GLU A 356 3.24 -39.08 -52.52
CA GLU A 356 4.05 -38.26 -51.61
C GLU A 356 3.13 -37.31 -50.83
N ARG A 357 2.97 -37.55 -49.53
CA ARG A 357 2.11 -36.74 -48.64
C ARG A 357 2.96 -35.73 -47.87
N VAL A 358 2.56 -34.46 -47.90
CA VAL A 358 3.22 -33.36 -47.17
C VAL A 358 2.43 -33.04 -45.90
N ILE A 359 3.12 -32.87 -44.78
CA ILE A 359 2.50 -32.47 -43.50
C ILE A 359 2.17 -30.97 -43.58
N ASP A 360 0.90 -30.60 -43.40
CA ASP A 360 0.48 -29.21 -43.30
C ASP A 360 0.86 -28.64 -41.92
N VAL A 361 1.74 -27.63 -41.93
CA VAL A 361 2.27 -26.96 -40.73
C VAL A 361 1.58 -25.62 -40.43
N SER A 362 0.51 -25.27 -41.16
CA SER A 362 -0.18 -23.98 -41.01
C SER A 362 -0.73 -23.74 -39.61
N GLU A 363 -1.26 -24.79 -38.95
CA GLU A 363 -1.74 -24.71 -37.56
C GLU A 363 -0.60 -24.41 -36.57
N VAL A 364 0.60 -24.96 -36.82
CA VAL A 364 1.80 -24.74 -36.02
C VAL A 364 2.36 -23.33 -36.25
N GLU A 365 2.35 -22.84 -37.49
CA GLU A 365 2.72 -21.46 -37.81
C GLU A 365 1.78 -20.45 -37.14
N GLN A 366 0.48 -20.74 -37.07
CA GLN A 366 -0.50 -19.89 -36.39
C GLN A 366 -0.27 -19.84 -34.87
N LEU A 367 0.00 -20.99 -34.25
CA LEU A 367 0.40 -21.09 -32.83
C LEU A 367 1.70 -20.31 -32.57
N MET A 368 2.68 -20.42 -33.46
CA MET A 368 3.96 -19.72 -33.32
C MET A 368 3.84 -18.21 -33.54
N ASN A 369 2.91 -17.76 -34.39
CA ASN A 369 2.61 -16.34 -34.59
C ASN A 369 1.88 -15.70 -33.41
N SER A 370 1.06 -16.45 -32.65
CA SER A 370 0.45 -15.92 -31.42
C SER A 370 1.45 -15.62 -30.30
N ILE A 371 2.65 -16.21 -30.33
CA ILE A 371 3.72 -15.99 -29.35
C ILE A 371 4.43 -14.65 -29.56
N ASN A 372 4.43 -14.12 -30.79
CA ASN A 372 5.16 -12.90 -31.17
C ASN A 372 4.34 -11.61 -31.07
N ALA A 373 3.06 -11.69 -30.70
CA ALA A 373 2.19 -10.53 -30.56
C ALA A 373 2.23 -10.02 -29.11
N ILE A 374 2.82 -8.84 -28.89
CA ILE A 374 2.73 -8.14 -27.60
C ILE A 374 1.25 -7.83 -27.35
N PRO A 375 0.60 -8.37 -26.30
CA PRO A 375 -0.81 -8.08 -26.02
C PRO A 375 -1.00 -6.61 -25.59
N ALA A 376 -2.22 -6.10 -25.68
CA ALA A 376 -2.56 -4.80 -25.09
C ALA A 376 -2.39 -4.89 -23.55
N PRO A 377 -1.98 -3.80 -22.86
CA PRO A 377 -1.70 -3.85 -21.44
C PRO A 377 -2.97 -4.13 -20.64
N CYS A 378 -2.81 -4.71 -19.46
CA CYS A 378 -3.85 -4.80 -18.45
C CYS A 378 -4.14 -3.43 -17.84
N ALA A 379 -5.30 -3.31 -17.20
CA ALA A 379 -5.69 -2.08 -16.51
C ALA A 379 -4.74 -1.82 -15.33
N PRO A 380 -4.11 -0.64 -15.20
CA PRO A 380 -3.28 -0.34 -14.05
C PRO A 380 -4.09 -0.29 -12.76
N VAL A 381 -3.44 -0.44 -11.61
CA VAL A 381 -4.09 -0.39 -10.29
C VAL A 381 -3.62 0.86 -9.56
N ILE A 382 -4.53 1.79 -9.27
CA ILE A 382 -4.19 3.00 -8.50
C ILE A 382 -4.01 2.62 -7.02
N ASN A 383 -2.89 3.06 -6.44
CA ASN A 383 -2.61 2.83 -5.03
C ASN A 383 -3.53 3.67 -4.15
N PRO A 384 -3.84 3.24 -2.92
CA PRO A 384 -4.52 4.10 -1.95
C PRO A 384 -3.72 5.36 -1.66
N GLN A 385 -4.42 6.47 -1.39
CA GLN A 385 -3.76 7.71 -0.97
C GLN A 385 -3.02 7.48 0.36
N ALA A 386 -1.71 7.75 0.37
CA ALA A 386 -0.94 7.71 1.61
C ALA A 386 -1.33 8.90 2.53
N PRO A 387 -1.33 8.69 3.86
CA PRO A 387 -1.60 9.77 4.82
C PRO A 387 -0.61 10.93 4.64
N ASN A 388 -1.10 12.18 4.67
CA ASN A 388 -0.29 13.40 4.51
C ASN A 388 0.45 13.54 3.17
N ALA A 389 0.07 12.78 2.14
CA ALA A 389 0.67 12.89 0.81
C ALA A 389 0.09 14.02 -0.05
N ALA A 390 -1.02 14.63 0.39
CA ALA A 390 -1.66 15.76 -0.29
C ALA A 390 -1.24 17.10 0.29
N THR A 391 -1.23 18.13 -0.56
CA THR A 391 -1.25 19.52 -0.12
C THR A 391 -2.64 20.11 -0.35
N GLY A 392 -2.84 21.37 0.04
CA GLY A 392 -4.10 22.08 -0.23
C GLY A 392 -4.38 22.28 -1.73
N THR A 393 -3.38 22.17 -2.60
CA THR A 393 -3.54 22.43 -4.05
C THR A 393 -2.95 21.35 -4.93
N SER A 394 -2.39 20.28 -4.34
CA SER A 394 -1.76 19.22 -5.11
C SER A 394 -1.99 17.83 -4.54
N LEU A 395 -2.07 16.86 -5.46
CA LEU A 395 -2.21 15.43 -5.17
C LEU A 395 -1.16 14.65 -5.94
N ARG A 396 -0.46 13.76 -5.24
CA ARG A 396 0.38 12.74 -5.86
C ARG A 396 -0.39 11.43 -5.97
N VAL A 397 -0.63 10.98 -7.18
CA VAL A 397 -1.31 9.72 -7.49
C VAL A 397 -0.28 8.74 -8.03
N CYS A 398 -0.24 7.53 -7.48
CA CYS A 398 0.66 6.45 -7.88
C CYS A 398 -0.14 5.22 -8.29
N TRP A 399 0.34 4.45 -9.26
CA TRP A 399 -0.31 3.22 -9.70
C TRP A 399 0.71 2.12 -10.01
N GLY A 400 0.29 0.87 -9.81
CA GLY A 400 1.02 -0.33 -10.19
C GLY A 400 0.59 -0.87 -11.55
N LEU A 401 1.47 -1.68 -12.14
CA LEU A 401 1.21 -2.47 -13.34
C LEU A 401 1.24 -3.95 -13.03
N PHE A 402 0.57 -4.73 -13.87
CA PHE A 402 0.85 -6.15 -13.99
C PHE A 402 2.16 -6.34 -14.75
N SER A 403 3.01 -7.18 -14.22
CA SER A 403 4.44 -7.19 -14.49
C SER A 403 4.85 -7.83 -15.82
N ASP A 404 3.87 -8.29 -16.60
CA ASP A 404 3.97 -8.75 -17.99
C ASP A 404 3.70 -7.65 -19.03
N ASP A 405 3.24 -6.47 -18.63
CA ASP A 405 2.85 -5.42 -19.57
C ASP A 405 4.01 -4.51 -19.98
N THR A 406 4.32 -4.46 -21.27
CA THR A 406 5.17 -3.40 -21.84
C THR A 406 4.33 -2.15 -22.11
N VAL A 407 4.50 -1.10 -21.29
CA VAL A 407 3.74 0.15 -21.39
C VAL A 407 4.62 1.31 -21.85
N GLU A 408 4.16 2.08 -22.85
CA GLU A 408 4.87 3.25 -23.38
C GLU A 408 4.52 4.53 -22.63
N CYS A 409 3.24 4.70 -22.30
CA CYS A 409 2.75 5.82 -21.50
C CYS A 409 1.40 5.50 -20.85
N TYR A 410 1.00 6.34 -19.92
CA TYR A 410 -0.27 6.31 -19.21
C TYR A 410 -1.10 7.53 -19.53
N GLN A 411 -2.41 7.33 -19.57
CA GLN A 411 -3.40 8.39 -19.65
C GLN A 411 -4.11 8.46 -18.30
N LEU A 412 -3.76 9.45 -17.48
CA LEU A 412 -4.40 9.73 -16.19
C LEU A 412 -5.55 10.71 -16.39
N CYS A 413 -6.73 10.34 -15.93
CA CYS A 413 -7.91 11.19 -15.96
C CYS A 413 -8.39 11.51 -14.54
N TYR A 414 -8.89 12.72 -14.33
CA TYR A 414 -9.45 13.11 -13.05
C TYR A 414 -10.59 14.13 -13.15
N LYS A 415 -11.45 14.14 -12.14
CA LYS A 415 -12.53 15.14 -11.98
C LYS A 415 -12.88 15.36 -10.50
N PRO A 416 -13.35 16.55 -10.11
CA PRO A 416 -13.85 16.78 -8.75
C PRO A 416 -15.13 15.96 -8.50
N VAL A 417 -15.29 15.44 -7.29
CA VAL A 417 -16.50 14.73 -6.87
C VAL A 417 -17.54 15.78 -6.47
N SER A 418 -18.51 16.03 -7.36
CA SER A 418 -19.64 16.93 -7.06
C SER A 418 -20.79 16.17 -6.41
N ASN A 419 -21.27 16.64 -5.25
CA ASN A 419 -22.49 16.12 -4.60
C ASN A 419 -23.80 16.66 -5.22
N GLU A 420 -23.72 17.59 -6.18
CA GLU A 420 -24.92 18.17 -6.78
C GLU A 420 -25.47 17.27 -7.90
N ARG A 421 -26.69 16.76 -7.69
CA ARG A 421 -27.45 16.02 -8.70
C ARG A 421 -28.02 16.95 -9.77
N HIS A 422 -27.20 17.74 -10.46
CA HIS A 422 -27.65 18.51 -11.62
C HIS A 422 -26.53 18.72 -12.64
N GLY A 423 -26.55 17.89 -13.69
CA GLY A 423 -26.53 18.32 -15.09
C GLY A 423 -25.32 19.05 -15.69
N ASP A 424 -24.31 19.47 -14.93
CA ASP A 424 -23.05 19.96 -15.48
C ASP A 424 -22.06 18.80 -15.51
N GLU A 425 -21.74 18.32 -16.71
CA GLU A 425 -20.57 17.48 -16.94
C GLU A 425 -19.33 18.35 -16.60
N GLN A 426 -18.88 18.33 -15.35
CA GLN A 426 -17.60 18.96 -15.00
C GLN A 426 -16.52 18.42 -15.94
N ALA A 427 -15.72 19.34 -16.50
CA ALA A 427 -14.70 19.01 -17.47
C ALA A 427 -13.75 17.95 -16.91
N GLU A 428 -13.76 16.77 -17.53
CA GLU A 428 -12.81 15.72 -17.22
C GLU A 428 -11.42 16.16 -17.70
N HIS A 429 -10.46 16.18 -16.78
CA HIS A 429 -9.08 16.51 -17.11
C HIS A 429 -8.33 15.24 -17.47
N THR A 430 -7.46 15.32 -18.48
CA THR A 430 -6.67 14.18 -18.95
C THR A 430 -5.21 14.58 -19.12
N LEU A 431 -4.30 13.80 -18.55
CA LEU A 431 -2.87 13.98 -18.59
C LEU A 431 -2.21 12.73 -19.17
N LYS A 432 -1.16 12.92 -19.98
CA LYS A 432 -0.31 11.83 -20.46
C LYS A 432 1.01 11.85 -19.71
N VAL A 433 1.38 10.72 -19.12
CA VAL A 433 2.54 10.56 -18.22
C VAL A 433 3.28 9.28 -18.58
N LYS A 434 4.59 9.21 -18.35
CA LYS A 434 5.39 8.02 -18.66
C LYS A 434 5.75 7.22 -17.41
N GLU A 435 5.81 7.91 -16.28
CA GLU A 435 6.05 7.37 -14.97
C GLU A 435 4.80 6.69 -14.40
N THR A 436 4.98 5.83 -13.40
CA THR A 436 3.91 5.17 -12.63
C THR A 436 3.32 6.07 -11.53
N TYR A 437 3.59 7.37 -11.61
CA TYR A 437 3.06 8.39 -10.70
C TYR A 437 2.87 9.72 -11.42
N CYS A 438 1.96 10.54 -10.92
CA CYS A 438 1.77 11.91 -11.36
C CYS A 438 1.45 12.82 -10.18
N THR A 439 2.01 14.02 -10.17
CA THR A 439 1.62 15.08 -9.21
C THR A 439 0.77 16.10 -9.95
N ILE A 440 -0.50 16.18 -9.59
CA ILE A 440 -1.46 17.15 -10.11
C ILE A 440 -1.40 18.38 -9.21
N THR A 441 -1.33 19.57 -9.80
CA THR A 441 -1.36 20.86 -9.11
C THR A 441 -2.64 21.63 -9.45
N ASP A 442 -2.81 22.81 -8.85
CA ASP A 442 -3.93 23.73 -9.12
C ASP A 442 -5.31 23.14 -8.78
N LEU A 443 -5.34 22.24 -7.80
CA LEU A 443 -6.56 21.67 -7.24
C LEU A 443 -7.15 22.58 -6.16
N LEU A 444 -8.45 22.43 -5.90
CA LEU A 444 -9.12 23.13 -4.81
C LEU A 444 -8.80 22.45 -3.47
N PRO A 445 -8.62 23.23 -2.39
CA PRO A 445 -8.39 22.68 -1.05
C PRO A 445 -9.63 21.99 -0.50
N ASN A 446 -9.42 21.08 0.45
CA ASN A 446 -10.43 20.24 1.07
C ASN A 446 -11.48 19.65 0.09
N THR A 447 -11.04 19.21 -1.08
CA THR A 447 -11.92 18.75 -2.17
C THR A 447 -11.58 17.31 -2.55
N GLN A 448 -12.63 16.51 -2.74
CA GLN A 448 -12.49 15.13 -3.18
C GLN A 448 -12.39 15.08 -4.71
N TYR A 449 -11.44 14.32 -5.22
CA TYR A 449 -11.21 14.12 -6.64
C TYR A 449 -11.19 12.63 -6.96
N GLU A 450 -11.84 12.26 -8.05
CA GLU A 450 -11.86 10.90 -8.56
C GLU A 450 -10.83 10.75 -9.68
N PHE A 451 -9.99 9.72 -9.60
CA PHE A 451 -8.88 9.42 -10.51
C PHE A 451 -9.06 8.05 -11.15
N TRP A 452 -8.72 7.94 -12.44
CA TRP A 452 -8.59 6.67 -13.14
C TRP A 452 -7.50 6.76 -14.20
N VAL A 453 -6.82 5.66 -14.46
CA VAL A 453 -5.67 5.61 -15.37
C VAL A 453 -5.82 4.48 -16.39
N SER A 454 -5.35 4.71 -17.62
CA SER A 454 -5.24 3.69 -18.67
C SER A 454 -3.79 3.61 -19.15
N ALA A 455 -3.28 2.40 -19.35
CA ALA A 455 -1.98 2.16 -19.97
C ALA A 455 -2.10 2.12 -21.50
N LEU A 456 -1.07 2.58 -22.20
CA LEU A 456 -0.96 2.56 -23.66
C LEU A 456 0.33 1.86 -24.07
N ASN A 457 0.24 0.94 -25.03
CA ASN A 457 1.39 0.38 -25.73
C ASN A 457 1.16 0.37 -27.25
N ALA A 458 2.14 -0.15 -28.00
CA ALA A 458 2.06 -0.28 -29.46
C ALA A 458 0.85 -1.07 -29.97
N SER A 459 0.26 -1.94 -29.14
CA SER A 459 -0.89 -2.79 -29.47
C SER A 459 -2.24 -2.15 -29.13
N GLY A 460 -2.29 -1.16 -28.23
CA GLY A 460 -3.51 -0.42 -27.91
C GLY A 460 -3.58 0.17 -26.50
N ILE A 461 -4.79 0.61 -26.13
CA ILE A 461 -5.12 1.18 -24.82
C ILE A 461 -5.73 0.09 -23.94
N SER A 462 -5.28 0.00 -22.68
CA SER A 462 -5.87 -0.89 -21.67
C SER A 462 -7.28 -0.43 -21.28
N PRO A 463 -8.11 -1.30 -20.67
CA PRO A 463 -9.24 -0.83 -19.89
C PRO A 463 -8.80 0.18 -18.80
N PRO A 464 -9.66 1.16 -18.42
CA PRO A 464 -9.35 2.07 -17.34
C PRO A 464 -9.29 1.32 -16.00
N SER A 465 -8.45 1.82 -15.09
CA SER A 465 -8.39 1.37 -13.69
C SER A 465 -9.73 1.55 -12.99
N GLU A 466 -9.89 0.89 -11.85
CA GLU A 466 -10.93 1.29 -10.90
C GLU A 466 -10.75 2.75 -10.48
N ARG A 467 -11.86 3.41 -10.20
CA ARG A 467 -11.90 4.83 -9.82
C ARG A 467 -11.44 4.97 -8.36
N ALA A 468 -10.36 5.70 -8.14
CA ALA A 468 -9.83 5.99 -6.82
C ALA A 468 -10.22 7.40 -6.38
N VAL A 469 -10.67 7.56 -5.14
CA VAL A 469 -11.03 8.89 -4.58
C VAL A 469 -9.92 9.36 -3.67
N TYR A 470 -9.37 10.53 -3.97
CA TYR A 470 -8.34 11.20 -3.19
C TYR A 470 -8.90 12.52 -2.67
N VAL A 471 -8.36 13.02 -1.57
CA VAL A 471 -8.77 14.27 -0.94
C VAL A 471 -7.57 15.19 -0.81
N THR A 472 -7.69 16.44 -1.25
CA THR A 472 -6.68 17.48 -1.00
C THR A 472 -6.69 17.88 0.47
N ALA A 473 -5.55 18.31 1.01
CA ALA A 473 -5.49 18.80 2.39
C ALA A 473 -6.36 20.06 2.57
N PRO A 474 -6.79 20.40 3.80
CA PRO A 474 -7.61 21.57 4.02
C PRO A 474 -6.83 22.88 3.84
N SER A 475 -7.55 24.00 3.84
CA SER A 475 -6.93 25.32 3.90
C SER A 475 -6.41 25.63 5.32
N PRO A 476 -5.40 26.49 5.48
CA PRO A 476 -4.99 26.97 6.80
C PRO A 476 -6.14 27.71 7.50
N PRO A 477 -6.47 27.37 8.76
CA PRO A 477 -7.50 28.07 9.51
C PRO A 477 -7.06 29.50 9.84
N THR A 478 -8.02 30.40 10.06
CA THR A 478 -7.73 31.80 10.43
C THR A 478 -8.10 32.04 11.89
N ILE A 479 -7.11 32.32 12.73
CA ILE A 479 -7.33 32.65 14.15
C ILE A 479 -8.05 34.01 14.25
N ASN A 480 -9.13 34.05 15.03
CA ASN A 480 -9.88 35.28 15.28
C ASN A 480 -9.37 35.96 16.56
N SER A 481 -8.40 36.86 16.40
CA SER A 481 -7.73 37.56 17.51
C SER A 481 -8.69 38.33 18.43
N LYS A 482 -9.76 38.92 17.88
CA LYS A 482 -10.78 39.66 18.66
C LYS A 482 -11.64 38.76 19.56
N LYS A 483 -11.74 37.46 19.24
CA LYS A 483 -12.49 36.48 20.06
C LYS A 483 -11.62 35.78 21.09
N ILE A 484 -10.30 35.99 21.05
CA ILE A 484 -9.37 35.38 22.01
C ILE A 484 -9.61 35.96 23.39
N ARG A 485 -9.56 35.07 24.38
CA ARG A 485 -9.62 35.41 25.80
C ARG A 485 -8.50 34.69 26.51
N SER A 486 -7.83 35.35 27.42
CA SER A 486 -6.80 34.70 28.24
C SER A 486 -6.90 35.11 29.69
N CYS A 487 -6.37 34.27 30.56
CA CYS A 487 -6.07 34.56 31.94
C CYS A 487 -4.68 34.00 32.28
N GLU A 488 -4.29 34.08 33.54
CA GLU A 488 -2.97 33.61 33.99
C GLU A 488 -2.75 32.10 33.73
N ASN A 489 -3.81 31.29 33.73
CA ASN A 489 -3.68 29.82 33.66
C ASN A 489 -4.28 29.19 32.41
N ALA A 490 -4.95 29.98 31.55
CA ALA A 490 -5.66 29.44 30.41
C ALA A 490 -5.89 30.48 29.32
N ALA A 491 -6.09 30.01 28.09
CA ALA A 491 -6.57 30.83 27.00
C ALA A 491 -7.64 30.09 26.20
N LEU A 492 -8.71 30.79 25.82
CA LEU A 492 -9.66 30.33 24.83
C LEU A 492 -9.25 30.92 23.49
N VAL A 493 -8.90 30.05 22.55
CA VAL A 493 -8.53 30.40 21.20
C VAL A 493 -9.66 29.98 20.27
N CYS A 494 -10.10 30.91 19.42
CA CYS A 494 -11.14 30.68 18.42
C CYS A 494 -10.58 30.97 17.03
N TRP A 495 -10.97 30.15 16.05
CA TRP A 495 -10.60 30.33 14.65
C TRP A 495 -11.80 30.10 13.74
N GLU A 496 -11.61 30.32 12.45
CA GLU A 496 -12.61 30.11 11.42
C GLU A 496 -11.99 29.27 10.30
N SER A 497 -12.74 28.28 9.81
CA SER A 497 -12.36 27.50 8.62
C SER A 497 -12.80 28.21 7.36
N ARG A 498 -11.93 28.23 6.34
CA ARG A 498 -12.24 28.78 5.02
C ARG A 498 -12.80 27.74 4.06
N ASP A 499 -12.74 26.46 4.44
CA ASP A 499 -13.17 25.36 3.59
C ASP A 499 -14.70 25.22 3.61
N ILE A 500 -15.27 24.99 2.43
CA ILE A 500 -16.71 24.76 2.27
C ILE A 500 -17.10 23.39 2.82
N ASN A 501 -16.23 22.39 2.60
CA ASN A 501 -16.41 21.05 3.11
C ASN A 501 -15.99 20.99 4.60
N PRO A 502 -16.63 20.12 5.41
CA PRO A 502 -16.24 19.94 6.80
C PRO A 502 -14.79 19.46 6.90
N VAL A 503 -14.08 19.98 7.89
CA VAL A 503 -12.74 19.54 8.28
C VAL A 503 -12.90 18.48 9.36
N ASP A 504 -12.07 17.43 9.32
CA ASP A 504 -12.22 16.30 10.26
C ASP A 504 -11.77 16.69 11.68
N SER A 505 -10.66 17.41 11.81
CA SER A 505 -10.19 17.93 13.09
C SER A 505 -9.16 19.07 12.93
N TYR A 506 -8.82 19.72 14.04
CA TYR A 506 -7.77 20.72 14.12
C TYR A 506 -6.67 20.29 15.08
N THR A 507 -5.45 20.75 14.79
CA THR A 507 -4.28 20.63 15.66
C THR A 507 -3.82 22.02 16.05
N VAL A 508 -3.69 22.27 17.35
CA VAL A 508 -3.18 23.53 17.89
C VAL A 508 -1.76 23.32 18.38
N GLU A 509 -0.83 24.10 17.83
CA GLU A 509 0.59 24.07 18.17
C GLU A 509 0.94 25.29 19.03
N LEU A 510 1.54 25.05 20.20
CA LEU A 510 1.89 26.03 21.20
C LEU A 510 3.40 26.12 21.34
N SER A 511 3.95 27.29 21.09
CA SER A 511 5.37 27.59 21.17
C SER A 511 5.62 28.53 22.34
N LYS A 512 6.28 28.04 23.40
CA LYS A 512 6.65 28.86 24.56
C LYS A 512 7.83 29.77 24.20
N LEU A 513 7.69 31.08 24.43
CA LEU A 513 8.76 32.05 24.19
C LEU A 513 9.62 32.24 25.45
N THR A 514 10.86 31.78 25.44
CA THR A 514 11.86 32.09 26.48
C THR A 514 12.68 33.31 26.07
N ASP A 515 13.00 34.19 27.01
CA ASP A 515 13.85 35.37 26.76
C ASP A 515 15.33 35.02 26.48
N GLU A 516 15.70 33.74 26.58
CA GLU A 516 17.04 33.24 26.26
C GLU A 516 17.14 33.01 24.74
N GLU A 517 18.12 33.63 24.09
CA GLU A 517 18.37 33.67 22.63
C GLU A 517 18.73 32.29 22.00
N ASN A 518 18.21 31.17 22.51
CA ASN A 518 18.51 29.83 22.00
C ASN A 518 17.26 29.00 21.67
N ASP A 519 17.37 28.30 20.55
CA ASP A 519 16.36 27.69 19.67
C ASP A 519 15.47 26.56 20.25
N ASP A 520 15.41 26.37 21.57
CA ASP A 520 14.54 25.36 22.19
C ASP A 520 13.13 25.91 22.41
N ILE A 521 12.46 26.22 21.30
CA ILE A 521 11.01 26.45 21.31
C ILE A 521 10.37 25.10 21.63
N ILE A 522 10.03 24.87 22.91
CA ILE A 522 9.21 23.73 23.29
C ILE A 522 7.84 23.91 22.61
N THR A 523 7.62 23.12 21.56
CA THR A 523 6.37 23.06 20.84
C THR A 523 5.51 21.93 21.38
N GLU A 524 4.46 22.29 22.12
CA GLU A 524 3.41 21.36 22.50
C GLU A 524 2.31 21.36 21.45
N SER A 525 1.71 20.19 21.17
CA SER A 525 0.63 20.08 20.18
C SER A 525 -0.60 19.40 20.78
N ILE A 526 -1.76 20.03 20.62
CA ILE A 526 -3.07 19.48 20.98
C ILE A 526 -3.75 19.05 19.68
N VAL A 527 -3.97 17.74 19.52
CA VAL A 527 -4.48 17.12 18.28
C VAL A 527 -5.94 16.67 18.48
N GLY A 528 -6.71 16.62 17.39
CA GLY A 528 -8.04 16.00 17.39
C GLY A 528 -9.16 16.93 17.89
N ILE A 529 -8.99 18.24 17.75
CA ILE A 529 -10.00 19.21 18.17
C ILE A 529 -11.12 19.25 17.12
N PRO A 530 -12.38 18.95 17.47
CA PRO A 530 -13.46 18.86 16.47
C PRO A 530 -14.07 20.22 16.10
N ASN A 531 -14.00 21.20 17.00
CA ASN A 531 -14.65 22.51 16.85
C ASN A 531 -13.61 23.61 16.56
N CYS A 532 -14.07 24.75 16.04
CA CYS A 532 -13.18 25.90 15.79
C CYS A 532 -12.85 26.74 17.04
N GLU A 533 -12.90 26.12 18.21
CA GLU A 533 -12.57 26.75 19.49
C GLU A 533 -11.96 25.72 20.44
N VAL A 534 -10.99 26.14 21.25
CA VAL A 534 -10.40 25.31 22.30
C VAL A 534 -9.95 26.14 23.49
N VAL A 535 -10.16 25.61 24.69
CA VAL A 535 -9.57 26.13 25.92
C VAL A 535 -8.24 25.40 26.15
N ILE A 536 -7.18 26.17 26.25
CA ILE A 536 -5.81 25.67 26.44
C ILE A 536 -5.36 26.05 27.84
N HIS A 537 -4.80 25.09 28.58
CA HIS A 537 -4.20 25.34 29.87
C HIS A 537 -2.76 25.79 29.67
N LEU A 538 -2.40 26.92 30.28
CA LEU A 538 -1.12 27.59 30.09
C LEU A 538 -0.45 27.84 31.44
N GLN A 539 0.87 28.05 31.42
CA GLN A 539 1.59 28.45 32.62
C GLN A 539 1.47 29.97 32.84
N PRO A 540 1.40 30.43 34.10
CA PRO A 540 1.37 31.87 34.42
C PRO A 540 2.60 32.62 33.95
N THR A 541 2.42 33.93 33.73
CA THR A 541 3.52 34.90 33.48
C THR A 541 4.42 34.51 32.30
N GLN A 542 3.82 33.96 31.26
CA GLN A 542 4.51 33.37 30.13
C GLN A 542 3.90 33.85 28.80
N LYS A 543 4.76 33.96 27.78
CA LYS A 543 4.35 34.29 26.42
C LYS A 543 4.33 33.04 25.54
N TYR A 544 3.28 32.90 24.75
CA TYR A 544 3.06 31.78 23.85
C TYR A 544 2.74 32.27 22.44
N HIS A 545 3.38 31.68 21.43
CA HIS A 545 2.93 31.72 20.05
C HIS A 545 2.03 30.52 19.78
N ILE A 546 0.80 30.78 19.30
CA ILE A 546 -0.17 29.74 19.01
C ILE A 546 -0.48 29.73 17.52
N CYS A 547 -0.38 28.55 16.91
CA CYS A 547 -0.76 28.29 15.53
C CYS A 547 -1.81 27.19 15.49
N VAL A 548 -2.68 27.21 14.48
CA VAL A 548 -3.68 26.16 14.27
C VAL A 548 -3.51 25.57 12.88
N ARG A 549 -3.69 24.26 12.77
CA ARG A 549 -3.71 23.50 11.51
C ARG A 549 -5.04 22.78 11.41
N ALA A 550 -5.55 22.67 10.19
CA ALA A 550 -6.71 21.86 9.88
C ALA A 550 -6.23 20.49 9.37
N GLN A 551 -6.98 19.43 9.65
CA GLN A 551 -6.64 18.07 9.26
C GLN A 551 -7.85 17.36 8.65
N ASN A 552 -7.59 16.64 7.57
CA ASN A 552 -8.52 15.69 6.98
C ASN A 552 -7.78 14.41 6.56
N LEU A 553 -8.50 13.46 5.94
CA LEU A 553 -7.93 12.25 5.34
C LEU A 553 -6.79 12.53 4.34
N GLY A 554 -6.82 13.67 3.65
CA GLY A 554 -5.79 14.05 2.69
C GLY A 554 -4.47 14.48 3.32
N GLY A 555 -4.55 15.09 4.51
CA GLY A 555 -3.41 15.49 5.31
C GLY A 555 -3.69 16.71 6.18
N SER A 556 -2.62 17.31 6.69
CA SER A 556 -2.66 18.55 7.45
C SER A 556 -2.45 19.78 6.55
N SER A 557 -3.22 20.84 6.79
CA SER A 557 -2.99 22.14 6.17
C SER A 557 -1.70 22.80 6.70
N GLU A 558 -1.25 23.88 6.07
CA GLU A 558 -0.18 24.72 6.62
C GLU A 558 -0.59 25.38 7.94
N ARG A 559 0.40 25.92 8.68
CA ARG A 559 0.13 26.66 9.92
C ARG A 559 -0.64 27.94 9.63
N SER A 560 -1.61 28.27 10.48
CA SER A 560 -2.21 29.60 10.52
C SER A 560 -1.16 30.67 10.84
N GLU A 561 -1.49 31.93 10.58
CA GLU A 561 -0.73 33.06 11.13
C GLU A 561 -0.64 32.92 12.67
N PRO A 562 0.55 33.08 13.27
CA PRO A 562 0.73 32.91 14.70
C PRO A 562 0.07 34.04 15.48
N VAL A 563 -0.54 33.71 16.61
CA VAL A 563 -1.01 34.71 17.57
C VAL A 563 -0.19 34.67 18.86
N LEU A 564 0.16 35.84 19.37
CA LEU A 564 0.86 35.99 20.64
C LEU A 564 -0.17 36.09 21.77
N ILE A 565 -0.06 35.18 22.75
CA ILE A 565 -0.84 35.21 23.99
C ILE A 565 0.11 35.42 25.16
N ASP A 566 -0.22 36.40 26.00
CA ASP A 566 0.44 36.65 27.28
C ASP A 566 -0.46 36.17 28.42
N THR A 567 0.11 35.41 29.35
CA THR A 567 -0.54 34.89 30.55
C THR A 567 -0.18 35.68 31.81
N THR A 568 0.10 36.98 31.67
CA THR A 568 0.28 37.89 32.82
C THR A 568 -0.99 38.21 33.57
N GLY A 569 -2.15 38.18 32.92
CA GLY A 569 -3.42 38.60 33.52
C GLY A 569 -4.62 38.34 32.61
N THR A 570 -5.81 38.80 33.01
CA THR A 570 -7.03 38.57 32.22
C THR A 570 -7.10 39.50 31.01
N CYS A 571 -7.09 38.92 29.81
CA CYS A 571 -7.28 39.64 28.55
C CYS A 571 -8.65 39.29 27.93
N PHE A 572 -9.40 40.32 27.55
CA PHE A 572 -10.69 40.24 26.87
C PHE A 572 -10.87 41.48 25.98
N TYR A 573 -11.71 41.39 24.95
CA TYR A 573 -12.00 42.50 24.04
C TYR A 573 -13.39 43.10 24.31
N LEU A 574 -13.66 44.28 23.74
CA LEU A 574 -14.98 44.89 23.77
C LEU A 574 -15.87 44.31 22.67
N ASN A 575 -17.12 43.97 23.01
CA ASN A 575 -18.08 43.41 22.07
C ASN A 575 -18.84 44.52 21.35
N GLU A 576 -18.37 44.87 20.15
CA GLU A 576 -18.94 45.93 19.29
C GLU A 576 -20.45 45.74 19.06
N ASP A 577 -20.90 44.49 18.87
CA ASP A 577 -22.32 44.14 18.64
C ASP A 577 -23.26 44.49 19.82
N THR A 578 -22.70 44.67 21.02
CA THR A 578 -23.45 45.04 22.22
C THR A 578 -23.46 46.54 22.48
N ALA A 579 -22.62 47.31 21.78
CA ALA A 579 -22.42 48.72 22.04
C ALA A 579 -23.68 49.53 21.75
N HIS A 580 -23.96 50.51 22.60
CA HIS A 580 -24.96 51.53 22.28
C HIS A 580 -24.53 52.33 21.04
N PRO A 581 -25.45 52.72 20.14
CA PRO A 581 -25.12 53.47 18.91
C PRO A 581 -24.36 54.80 19.09
N LEU A 582 -24.35 55.35 20.31
CA LEU A 582 -23.67 56.60 20.66
C LEU A 582 -22.25 56.38 21.20
N LEU A 583 -21.86 55.11 21.45
CA LEU A 583 -20.51 54.78 21.86
C LEU A 583 -19.62 54.56 20.63
N ALA A 584 -18.51 55.26 20.59
CA ALA A 584 -17.42 54.98 19.67
C ALA A 584 -16.28 54.25 20.39
N ILE A 585 -15.83 53.14 19.83
CA ILE A 585 -14.61 52.44 20.25
C ILE A 585 -13.46 53.00 19.43
N LEU A 586 -12.42 53.49 20.10
CA LEU A 586 -11.26 54.07 19.43
C LEU A 586 -10.37 52.99 18.78
N ASP A 587 -9.41 53.41 17.97
CA ASP A 587 -8.51 52.53 17.21
C ASP A 587 -7.72 51.53 18.06
N ASP A 588 -7.55 51.80 19.36
CA ASP A 588 -6.88 50.88 20.29
C ASP A 588 -7.75 49.68 20.70
N GLY A 589 -9.06 49.70 20.42
CA GLY A 589 -10.01 48.65 20.77
C GLY A 589 -10.36 48.55 22.26
N PHE A 590 -9.79 49.42 23.10
CA PHE A 590 -9.92 49.39 24.57
C PHE A 590 -10.36 50.72 25.17
N THR A 591 -10.45 51.78 24.38
CA THR A 591 -10.96 53.07 24.80
C THR A 591 -12.33 53.30 24.18
N ILE A 592 -13.30 53.66 25.03
CA ILE A 592 -14.66 54.03 24.61
C ILE A 592 -14.90 55.50 24.86
N SER A 593 -15.59 56.16 23.92
CA SER A 593 -15.89 57.58 23.95
C SER A 593 -17.36 57.83 23.61
N CYS A 594 -17.90 58.92 24.17
CA CYS A 594 -19.22 59.45 23.87
C CYS A 594 -19.10 60.97 23.78
N ASP A 595 -19.41 61.56 22.62
CA ASP A 595 -19.22 63.00 22.39
C ASP A 595 -20.49 63.83 22.59
N GLU A 596 -21.66 63.34 22.14
CA GLU A 596 -22.92 64.09 22.20
C GLU A 596 -24.10 63.21 22.66
N LEU A 597 -24.97 63.78 23.51
CA LEU A 597 -26.19 63.14 24.03
C LEU A 597 -27.47 63.56 23.30
N GLU A 598 -27.37 64.41 22.27
CA GLU A 598 -28.54 64.89 21.51
C GLU A 598 -29.02 63.82 20.49
N ASN A 599 -30.23 63.29 20.73
CA ASN A 599 -30.95 62.26 19.96
C ASN A 599 -31.81 62.88 18.83
N PRO A 600 -32.42 62.11 17.88
CA PRO A 600 -31.97 60.93 17.11
C PRO A 600 -32.48 61.01 15.63
N GLU A 601 -31.64 61.37 14.66
CA GLU A 601 -31.96 61.21 13.21
C GLU A 601 -30.81 60.54 12.43
N CYS A 602 -29.86 59.94 13.13
CA CYS A 602 -28.83 59.17 12.46
C CYS A 602 -29.37 57.75 12.25
N ASP A 603 -29.39 57.30 10.99
CA ASP A 603 -29.53 55.90 10.57
C ASP A 603 -28.36 55.06 11.12
N LEU A 604 -28.20 55.02 12.44
CA LEU A 604 -27.17 54.22 13.09
C LEU A 604 -27.62 52.77 13.11
N PRO A 605 -26.75 51.81 12.74
CA PRO A 605 -27.09 50.41 12.75
C PRO A 605 -27.39 49.97 14.19
N VAL A 606 -28.67 49.80 14.52
CA VAL A 606 -29.12 49.22 15.78
C VAL A 606 -29.06 47.70 15.62
N TYR A 607 -28.09 47.07 16.27
CA TYR A 607 -28.02 45.61 16.35
C TYR A 607 -29.08 45.09 17.34
N ASP A 608 -29.66 43.92 17.07
CA ASP A 608 -30.68 43.31 17.95
C ASP A 608 -30.21 43.13 19.41
N ASN A 609 -28.91 42.99 19.64
CA ASN A 609 -28.30 42.82 20.98
C ASN A 609 -27.69 44.11 21.57
N SER A 610 -27.84 45.25 20.90
CA SER A 610 -27.28 46.53 21.35
C SER A 610 -28.04 47.12 22.54
N PHE A 611 -27.33 47.82 23.43
CA PHE A 611 -28.00 48.63 24.44
C PHE A 611 -28.73 49.81 23.79
N THR A 612 -29.97 50.06 24.21
CA THR A 612 -30.83 51.12 23.63
C THR A 612 -31.15 52.25 24.58
N ARG A 613 -30.98 52.02 25.89
CA ARG A 613 -31.27 53.02 26.94
C ARG A 613 -30.05 53.41 27.75
N CYS A 614 -29.16 52.46 28.02
CA CYS A 614 -27.89 52.70 28.68
C CYS A 614 -26.84 52.89 27.60
N ILE A 615 -26.06 53.96 27.63
CA ILE A 615 -24.94 54.16 26.70
C ILE A 615 -23.80 53.25 27.18
N ALA A 616 -23.94 51.96 26.89
CA ALA A 616 -23.18 50.88 27.49
C ALA A 616 -22.65 49.89 26.45
N ILE A 617 -21.65 49.13 26.86
CA ILE A 617 -21.02 48.06 26.08
C ILE A 617 -20.59 46.93 27.02
N LEU A 618 -20.63 45.69 26.53
CA LEU A 618 -20.07 44.53 27.22
C LEU A 618 -18.67 44.21 26.68
N GLY A 619 -17.80 43.72 27.56
CA GLY A 619 -16.61 42.97 27.18
C GLY A 619 -16.96 41.53 26.81
N SER A 620 -15.98 40.83 26.23
CA SER A 620 -16.09 39.40 25.99
C SER A 620 -16.32 38.65 27.31
N LEU A 621 -17.10 37.58 27.24
CA LEU A 621 -17.37 36.70 28.39
C LEU A 621 -16.04 36.27 29.03
N ILE A 622 -15.90 36.17 30.33
CA ILE A 622 -14.71 35.57 30.95
C ILE A 622 -15.04 34.11 31.31
N PRO A 623 -14.69 33.11 30.47
CA PRO A 623 -15.15 31.73 30.62
C PRO A 623 -14.20 30.88 31.51
N PHE A 624 -13.37 31.53 32.32
CA PHE A 624 -12.37 30.86 33.13
C PHE A 624 -12.80 30.90 34.59
N PRO A 625 -12.71 29.78 35.34
CA PRO A 625 -12.79 29.84 36.78
C PRO A 625 -11.53 30.51 37.35
N GLY A 626 -11.64 31.08 38.55
CA GLY A 626 -10.51 31.70 39.25
C GLY A 626 -10.69 33.20 39.47
N LYS A 627 -9.56 33.90 39.55
CA LYS A 627 -9.47 35.34 39.81
C LYS A 627 -9.14 36.09 38.53
N HIS A 628 -9.84 37.19 38.32
CA HIS A 628 -9.69 38.04 37.15
C HIS A 628 -9.65 39.50 37.57
N TYR A 629 -8.66 40.22 37.05
CA TYR A 629 -8.45 41.62 37.38
C TYR A 629 -8.31 42.46 36.11
N TRP A 630 -8.94 43.64 36.12
CA TRP A 630 -8.74 44.67 35.11
C TRP A 630 -8.92 46.05 35.74
N GLU A 631 -8.39 47.07 35.06
CA GLU A 631 -8.49 48.46 35.52
C GLU A 631 -9.28 49.31 34.51
N VAL A 632 -10.02 50.27 35.02
CA VAL A 632 -10.73 51.27 34.22
C VAL A 632 -10.22 52.65 34.61
N GLU A 633 -9.68 53.37 33.64
CA GLU A 633 -9.28 54.76 33.80
C GLU A 633 -10.43 55.66 33.39
N VAL A 634 -10.71 56.64 34.25
CA VAL A 634 -11.87 57.52 34.15
C VAL A 634 -11.40 58.97 34.21
N GLU A 635 -12.06 59.83 33.44
CA GLU A 635 -11.89 61.29 33.55
C GLU A 635 -12.66 61.84 34.76
N GLU A 636 -12.16 62.94 35.33
CA GLU A 636 -12.64 63.50 36.60
C GLU A 636 -14.09 64.01 36.51
N ASP A 637 -14.48 64.49 35.32
CA ASP A 637 -15.79 65.11 35.04
C ASP A 637 -16.76 64.16 34.31
N THR A 638 -16.47 62.84 34.29
CA THR A 638 -17.30 61.85 33.60
C THR A 638 -18.18 61.06 34.57
N GLU A 639 -19.48 60.97 34.28
CA GLU A 639 -20.40 60.06 34.94
C GLU A 639 -20.40 58.70 34.22
N TYR A 640 -20.22 57.61 34.96
CA TYR A 640 -20.03 56.29 34.38
C TYR A 640 -20.60 55.17 35.24
N ARG A 641 -20.76 53.99 34.62
CA ARG A 641 -20.95 52.71 35.32
C ARG A 641 -19.91 51.71 34.85
N THR A 642 -19.37 50.93 35.79
CA THR A 642 -18.47 49.82 35.45
C THR A 642 -18.69 48.64 36.40
N GLY A 643 -18.51 47.43 35.89
CA GLY A 643 -18.61 46.22 36.69
C GLY A 643 -18.73 44.98 35.83
N VAL A 644 -19.65 44.09 36.19
CA VAL A 644 -19.91 42.85 35.44
C VAL A 644 -21.41 42.61 35.23
N ALA A 645 -21.75 41.87 34.18
CA ALA A 645 -23.11 41.53 33.79
C ALA A 645 -23.19 40.11 33.23
N PHE A 646 -24.35 39.47 33.33
CA PHE A 646 -24.62 38.25 32.57
C PHE A 646 -24.94 38.60 31.11
N GLU A 647 -24.75 37.63 30.20
CA GLU A 647 -25.11 37.79 28.79
C GLU A 647 -26.58 38.22 28.62
N ASN A 648 -27.48 37.64 29.42
CA ASN A 648 -28.93 37.90 29.40
C ASN A 648 -29.36 39.24 30.02
N THR A 649 -28.44 40.14 30.37
CA THR A 649 -28.78 41.43 30.96
C THR A 649 -29.65 42.27 30.01
N PRO A 650 -30.83 42.75 30.46
CA PRO A 650 -31.74 43.52 29.62
C PRO A 650 -31.09 44.75 28.97
N ARG A 651 -31.11 44.80 27.63
CA ARG A 651 -30.48 45.88 26.84
C ARG A 651 -31.24 47.21 26.86
N HIS A 652 -32.51 47.19 27.25
CA HIS A 652 -33.38 48.37 27.39
C HIS A 652 -33.40 48.97 28.81
N GLY A 653 -32.58 48.45 29.72
CA GLY A 653 -32.44 48.92 31.10
C GLY A 653 -31.07 49.52 31.38
N HIS A 654 -30.88 50.08 32.59
CA HIS A 654 -29.57 50.55 33.05
C HIS A 654 -28.82 49.43 33.78
N LEU A 655 -27.50 49.38 33.61
CA LEU A 655 -26.62 48.44 34.31
C LEU A 655 -26.69 48.64 35.84
N GLY A 656 -26.79 47.55 36.60
CA GLY A 656 -26.95 47.52 38.06
C GLY A 656 -28.39 47.72 38.57
N ALA A 657 -29.34 48.10 37.70
CA ALA A 657 -30.75 48.28 38.05
C ALA A 657 -31.56 46.96 38.05
N ASN A 658 -30.94 45.87 37.59
CA ASN A 658 -31.53 44.54 37.50
C ASN A 658 -30.73 43.53 38.35
N ASN A 659 -31.20 42.30 38.43
CA ASN A 659 -30.56 41.21 39.15
C ASN A 659 -29.51 40.45 38.32
N SER A 660 -29.19 40.91 37.10
CA SER A 660 -28.23 40.27 36.21
C SER A 660 -26.97 41.12 35.97
N SER A 661 -26.82 42.24 36.68
CA SER A 661 -25.63 43.09 36.60
C SER A 661 -25.24 43.65 37.98
N TRP A 662 -23.93 43.84 38.16
CA TRP A 662 -23.30 44.35 39.38
C TRP A 662 -22.34 45.46 38.97
N CYS A 663 -22.64 46.69 39.37
CA CYS A 663 -21.88 47.85 38.87
C CYS A 663 -21.61 48.86 39.96
N MET A 664 -20.44 49.51 39.88
CA MET A 664 -20.16 50.78 40.50
C MET A 664 -20.66 51.90 39.57
N ARG A 665 -21.44 52.84 40.10
CA ARG A 665 -21.91 54.05 39.41
C ARG A 665 -21.30 55.28 40.04
N HIS A 666 -20.82 56.19 39.21
CA HIS A 666 -20.34 57.51 39.60
C HIS A 666 -21.25 58.59 39.02
N ILE A 667 -21.66 59.54 39.86
CA ILE A 667 -22.52 60.68 39.49
C ILE A 667 -21.92 61.94 40.10
N ILE A 668 -21.91 63.02 39.34
CA ILE A 668 -21.40 64.31 39.78
C ILE A 668 -22.60 65.15 40.23
N THR A 669 -22.66 65.45 41.53
CA THR A 669 -23.67 66.37 42.07
C THR A 669 -23.04 67.73 42.34
N PRO A 670 -23.82 68.83 42.36
CA PRO A 670 -23.26 70.17 42.63
C PRO A 670 -22.50 70.32 43.96
N SER A 671 -22.67 69.37 44.89
CA SER A 671 -22.02 69.40 46.20
C SER A 671 -20.93 68.34 46.40
N ARG A 672 -20.90 67.26 45.61
CA ARG A 672 -19.92 66.14 45.73
C ARG A 672 -20.01 65.12 44.59
N HIS A 673 -18.95 64.33 44.45
CA HIS A 673 -18.99 63.04 43.75
C HIS A 673 -19.78 62.01 44.57
N LYS A 674 -20.75 61.34 43.94
CA LYS A 674 -21.56 60.28 44.55
C LYS A 674 -21.21 58.95 43.91
N TYR A 675 -20.94 57.94 44.76
CA TYR A 675 -20.63 56.59 44.32
C TYR A 675 -21.68 55.61 44.86
N GLU A 676 -22.20 54.78 43.97
CA GLU A 676 -23.24 53.79 44.26
C GLU A 676 -22.78 52.41 43.77
N PHE A 677 -22.92 51.39 44.61
CA PHE A 677 -22.66 50.00 44.21
C PHE A 677 -24.00 49.30 44.03
N LEU A 678 -24.38 49.09 42.78
CA LEU A 678 -25.71 48.71 42.32
C LEU A 678 -25.78 47.23 41.97
N HIS A 679 -26.72 46.54 42.62
CA HIS A 679 -27.25 45.24 42.18
C HIS A 679 -28.72 45.17 42.58
N SER A 680 -29.62 44.85 41.64
CA SER A 680 -31.08 44.96 41.83
C SER A 680 -31.54 46.35 42.29
N GLY A 681 -30.79 47.41 41.93
CA GLY A 681 -31.04 48.78 42.33
C GLY A 681 -30.76 49.09 43.82
N MET A 682 -30.22 48.14 44.59
CA MET A 682 -29.91 48.32 46.00
C MET A 682 -28.48 48.81 46.18
N THR A 683 -28.27 49.77 47.10
CA THR A 683 -26.95 50.37 47.38
C THR A 683 -26.74 50.58 48.88
N PRO A 684 -25.54 50.30 49.41
CA PRO A 684 -25.05 50.97 50.62
C PRO A 684 -24.53 52.39 50.26
N ASP A 685 -24.85 53.41 51.07
CA ASP A 685 -24.26 54.77 50.90
C ASP A 685 -22.80 54.75 51.34
N ILE A 686 -21.89 54.56 50.39
CA ILE A 686 -20.44 54.53 50.62
C ILE A 686 -19.87 55.91 50.27
N ARG A 687 -19.20 56.53 51.25
CA ARG A 687 -18.52 57.81 51.03
C ARG A 687 -17.07 57.57 50.64
N ILE A 688 -16.77 57.85 49.38
CA ILE A 688 -15.40 57.92 48.87
C ILE A 688 -14.91 59.35 49.04
N THR A 689 -13.81 59.55 49.77
CA THR A 689 -13.24 60.88 50.05
C THR A 689 -12.26 61.34 48.97
N ILE A 690 -11.59 60.39 48.30
CA ILE A 690 -10.64 60.63 47.22
C ILE A 690 -11.20 59.97 45.96
N PRO A 691 -11.71 60.75 44.99
CA PRO A 691 -12.19 60.22 43.71
C PRO A 691 -11.11 59.37 43.01
N PRO A 692 -11.39 58.10 42.65
CA PRO A 692 -10.46 57.30 41.86
C PRO A 692 -10.38 57.83 40.44
N ARG A 693 -9.17 58.03 39.93
CA ARG A 693 -8.90 58.16 38.48
C ARG A 693 -8.75 56.79 37.83
N ARG A 694 -8.39 55.78 38.63
CA ARG A 694 -8.34 54.39 38.21
C ARG A 694 -9.09 53.47 39.16
N ILE A 695 -10.03 52.72 38.60
CA ILE A 695 -10.82 51.73 39.32
C ILE A 695 -10.32 50.34 38.96
N GLY A 696 -9.84 49.61 39.97
CA GLY A 696 -9.53 48.19 39.85
C GLY A 696 -10.77 47.35 40.12
N ILE A 697 -11.03 46.38 39.26
CA ILE A 697 -12.15 45.43 39.41
C ILE A 697 -11.56 44.02 39.52
N LEU A 698 -11.81 43.37 40.66
CA LEU A 698 -11.43 41.99 40.92
C LEU A 698 -12.67 41.10 40.95
N LEU A 699 -12.77 40.20 39.97
CA LEU A 699 -13.75 39.13 39.91
C LEU A 699 -13.10 37.85 40.43
N ASP A 700 -13.66 37.29 41.50
CA ASP A 700 -13.18 36.06 42.13
C ASP A 700 -14.33 35.04 42.13
N TYR A 701 -14.29 34.12 41.15
CA TYR A 701 -15.29 33.07 41.03
C TYR A 701 -15.21 32.05 42.17
N GLU A 702 -14.01 31.78 42.69
CA GLU A 702 -13.78 30.77 43.74
C GLU A 702 -14.41 31.22 45.06
N ASN A 703 -14.20 32.48 45.43
CA ASN A 703 -14.76 33.04 46.67
C ASN A 703 -16.13 33.70 46.48
N CYS A 704 -16.69 33.68 45.26
CA CYS A 704 -17.97 34.32 44.93
C CYS A 704 -17.98 35.82 45.26
N ARG A 705 -16.89 36.53 44.94
CA ARG A 705 -16.68 37.95 45.27
C ARG A 705 -16.46 38.77 44.01
N LEU A 706 -17.08 39.95 43.96
CA LEU A 706 -16.72 41.02 43.04
C LEU A 706 -16.32 42.24 43.84
N SER A 707 -15.05 42.63 43.77
CA SER A 707 -14.49 43.72 44.56
C SER A 707 -14.03 44.88 43.70
N PHE A 708 -14.29 46.09 44.19
CA PHE A 708 -13.91 47.35 43.55
C PHE A 708 -12.88 48.05 44.40
N PHE A 709 -11.88 48.64 43.74
CA PHE A 709 -10.76 49.30 44.37
C PHE A 709 -10.46 50.64 43.72
N ASN A 710 -10.01 51.60 44.51
CA ASN A 710 -9.29 52.76 44.02
C ASN A 710 -7.82 52.35 43.82
N ALA A 711 -7.42 52.14 42.57
CA ALA A 711 -6.09 51.66 42.23
C ALA A 711 -5.00 52.72 42.44
N ASP A 712 -5.35 54.01 42.46
CA ASP A 712 -4.38 55.10 42.67
C ASP A 712 -3.79 55.10 44.09
N ILE A 713 -4.59 54.70 45.08
CA ILE A 713 -4.20 54.67 46.50
C ILE A 713 -4.30 53.26 47.12
N ALA A 714 -4.46 52.22 46.27
CA ALA A 714 -4.62 50.83 46.69
C ALA A 714 -5.70 50.64 47.78
N GLN A 715 -6.83 51.34 47.65
CA GLN A 715 -7.90 51.33 48.64
C GLN A 715 -9.07 50.47 48.18
N HIS A 716 -9.52 49.55 49.03
CA HIS A 716 -10.78 48.83 48.84
C HIS A 716 -11.98 49.77 48.94
N LEU A 717 -12.91 49.67 47.99
CA LEU A 717 -14.12 50.49 47.94
C LEU A 717 -15.35 49.69 48.38
N HIS A 718 -15.59 48.55 47.74
CA HIS A 718 -16.75 47.71 48.01
C HIS A 718 -16.55 46.28 47.51
N THR A 719 -17.30 45.33 48.09
CA THR A 719 -17.38 43.96 47.59
C THR A 719 -18.83 43.49 47.56
N PHE A 720 -19.26 42.97 46.41
CA PHE A 720 -20.44 42.13 46.33
C PHE A 720 -20.07 40.69 46.64
N ASN A 721 -20.77 40.08 47.58
CA ASN A 721 -20.76 38.63 47.78
C ASN A 721 -21.93 38.06 47.00
N SER A 722 -21.65 37.50 45.82
CA SER A 722 -22.69 36.97 44.94
C SER A 722 -22.21 35.70 44.27
N HIS A 723 -23.03 34.67 44.32
CA HIS A 723 -22.78 33.43 43.61
C HIS A 723 -23.22 33.59 42.15
N PHE A 724 -22.26 33.76 41.25
CA PHE A 724 -22.51 33.89 39.82
C PHE A 724 -22.96 32.53 39.27
N GLN A 725 -24.22 32.42 38.86
CA GLN A 725 -24.76 31.17 38.30
C GLN A 725 -24.10 30.82 36.96
N HIS A 726 -23.64 31.83 36.21
CA HIS A 726 -23.02 31.70 34.90
C HIS A 726 -21.74 32.57 34.85
N TYR A 727 -20.90 32.36 33.86
CA TYR A 727 -19.79 33.29 33.58
C TYR A 727 -20.34 34.69 33.25
N VAL A 728 -19.52 35.72 33.49
CA VAL A 728 -19.93 37.12 33.38
C VAL A 728 -19.09 37.84 32.34
N HIS A 729 -19.66 38.90 31.80
CA HIS A 729 -19.03 39.88 30.94
C HIS A 729 -18.63 41.09 31.78
N PRO A 730 -17.42 41.63 31.61
CA PRO A 730 -17.13 43.01 32.02
C PRO A 730 -18.14 43.95 31.35
N CYS A 731 -18.58 44.99 32.04
CA CYS A 731 -19.53 45.96 31.48
C CYS A 731 -19.12 47.39 31.82
N PHE A 732 -19.33 48.28 30.84
CA PHE A 732 -18.92 49.68 30.91
C PHE A 732 -20.03 50.55 30.32
N ALA A 733 -20.29 51.70 30.94
CA ALA A 733 -21.26 52.67 30.44
C ALA A 733 -20.84 54.09 30.77
N LEU A 734 -21.20 55.00 29.88
CA LEU A 734 -21.10 56.44 30.05
C LEU A 734 -22.51 57.01 30.30
N GLU A 735 -22.68 57.87 31.30
CA GLU A 735 -23.95 58.60 31.51
C GLU A 735 -23.89 60.03 30.97
N THR A 736 -22.68 60.59 30.88
CA THR A 736 -22.38 61.88 30.27
C THR A 736 -21.34 61.71 29.17
N PRO A 737 -21.19 62.67 28.24
CA PRO A 737 -20.07 62.68 27.31
C PRO A 737 -18.74 62.59 28.06
N GLY A 738 -17.79 61.85 27.51
CA GLY A 738 -16.52 61.53 28.15
C GLY A 738 -15.87 60.29 27.58
N ILE A 739 -14.75 59.90 28.19
CA ILE A 739 -13.91 58.81 27.73
C ILE A 739 -13.63 57.84 28.89
N LEU A 740 -13.69 56.53 28.62
CA LEU A 740 -13.23 55.48 29.53
C LEU A 740 -12.17 54.64 28.83
N ARG A 741 -11.04 54.42 29.49
CA ARG A 741 -9.98 53.55 28.98
C ARG A 741 -9.88 52.29 29.82
N ILE A 742 -10.09 51.14 29.18
CA ILE A 742 -10.03 49.82 29.81
C ILE A 742 -8.61 49.29 29.68
N ARG A 743 -8.06 48.75 30.77
CA ARG A 743 -6.75 48.08 30.77
C ARG A 743 -6.93 46.62 31.17
N THR A 744 -6.55 45.73 30.27
CA THR A 744 -6.59 44.27 30.43
C THR A 744 -5.17 43.70 30.41
N GLY A 745 -5.03 42.39 30.69
CA GLY A 745 -3.73 41.70 30.70
C GLY A 745 -2.83 42.07 31.88
N ILE A 746 -3.37 42.76 32.89
CA ILE A 746 -2.62 43.19 34.08
C ILE A 746 -2.62 42.05 35.11
N SER A 747 -1.44 41.76 35.67
CA SER A 747 -1.32 40.82 36.79
C SER A 747 -2.05 41.35 38.02
N THR A 748 -2.74 40.44 38.72
CA THR A 748 -3.53 40.77 39.90
C THR A 748 -2.65 41.45 40.96
N PRO A 749 -2.89 42.74 41.30
CA PRO A 749 -1.99 43.46 42.19
C PRO A 749 -2.01 42.89 43.62
N PRO A 750 -0.88 42.82 44.33
CA PRO A 750 -0.79 42.18 45.64
C PRO A 750 -1.68 42.83 46.71
N TRP A 751 -1.98 44.13 46.58
CA TRP A 751 -2.86 44.86 47.50
C TRP A 751 -4.34 44.52 47.35
N THR A 752 -4.72 43.72 46.34
CA THR A 752 -6.09 43.23 46.19
C THR A 752 -6.39 41.98 47.02
N ALA A 753 -5.36 41.37 47.62
CA ALA A 753 -5.51 40.23 48.52
C ALA A 753 -6.12 40.68 49.87
N LEU A 754 -7.45 40.66 49.95
CA LEU A 754 -8.25 41.03 51.14
C LEU A 754 -8.83 39.83 51.87
#